data_AF-A0A2K9HCD5-F1
#
_entry.id   AF-A0A2K9HCD5-F1
#
_cell.length_a   1.000
_cell.length_b   1.000
_cell.length_c   1.000
_cell.angle_alpha   90.00
_cell.angle_beta   90.00
_cell.angle_gamma   90.00
#
_symmetry.space_group_name_H-M   'P 1'
#
loop_
_entity.id
_entity.type
_entity.pdbx_description
1 polymer ?
#
loop_
_entity_poly.entity_id
_entity_poly.type
_entity_poly.pdbx_seq_one_letter_code
_entity_poly.pdbx_strand_id
1 'polypeptide(L)'
;MNKKSTLSAWIIAAMMAMAPVGVTAQTYSSTASTQVFDLSKLGDQTLLEHFAELLDNGKKYPTDADLTAWGIKDEVEFIRSHVRKRAIESRADRLLQDTYENRNLFMNIPGGAGKNLGGYPSKTFANDNFSMWNYTNLFGAWNYGLFQAPGSWADAAHRNGTSIFAGIKFFDHTTGGAANSWASFIMTRNSDGSFRYTHPIINCMRFLGFDGINYNWESTNKYRETNNIAFHKELYRIAKEEGFNDFKIMYYTTNQSLTPYNSSYMWGQKPDERISEVMLNYASSDFSWNIGESVREAERTMGSADGLYAGVWIVSMNRRWNSLNNTDANRCGICLWGEHAESRFWSYNTGGDAMSRMSNYQEYLERAFSGGNRNPLSRPEIKNYGNEVEAQGGNPPLASFAGLASWIPERTAISGNLPFATHFNTGNGERYNYKGKKTAGSWYNMSSQDVVPTYRWMVVKPETEVASTDVQPSFTNEDAYTGGAALRLKGVNNATATDVVLFKTNLTPSKGKVVAKVAIKTGKEGNNDSKLSLIVRVNGAWKAYALGNTENANWTEKKVELNDITAGQKIERIGLRVKDSDADYNVLVGKLELNDDVTATPANVKDLTVQVKEETKNSLSVKAVWGIDKDPGQNPTVYNDEANIDHFEILYKNGENGKVSEVGRTSQWATLVPNIQFTSVDDKPFIGVRSVSTDLKTYSKTQWIAVPRAQQSQLPEAQEEGYGTVELDNAAAGADVAKRIRYVKKFQTEGGSKNIDYTAEGPAGNETNYVDATSQELEVAQGATVKVKIQGYEATQIKDQSNDDLRYCMGKAWMDFNGDKQFNPENLSENPNEGECVVFFGQVRKGVPAQVQQLNEYTFKVPEDAKPGQSRLRLVFCDAWFQGGLTPTGKFNKGFAIDFKVTITGSNAARGAKADTHDKGVADEPELLEGGSTNIISANVGGASQLTVVGGKVVFENVERAWVFSTDGQTVKSLVNPKSFNTNELPAGVYLVKMQNNNVIRTQKITIK
;
A
#
# COMPACT_ATOMS: atom_id res chain seq x y z
N MET A 1 -40.29 19.50 15.10
CA MET A 1 -39.26 19.99 16.05
C MET A 1 -37.91 19.38 15.69
N ASN A 2 -36.89 20.25 15.60
CA ASN A 2 -35.61 20.08 14.92
C ASN A 2 -34.70 18.95 15.46
N LYS A 3 -34.56 17.85 14.72
CA LYS A 3 -33.53 16.80 14.93
C LYS A 3 -32.72 16.48 13.65
N LYS A 4 -32.63 17.40 12.70
CA LYS A 4 -31.89 17.21 11.43
C LYS A 4 -30.52 17.89 11.35
N SER A 5 -30.10 18.66 12.36
CA SER A 5 -28.90 19.51 12.28
C SER A 5 -27.64 18.98 12.99
N THR A 6 -27.71 17.89 13.75
CA THR A 6 -26.56 17.43 14.56
C THR A 6 -25.55 16.56 13.80
N LEU A 7 -25.94 15.90 12.70
CA LEU A 7 -25.01 15.09 11.90
C LEU A 7 -24.15 15.95 10.96
N SER A 8 -24.69 17.07 10.46
CA SER A 8 -23.96 18.02 9.60
C SER A 8 -22.86 18.77 10.37
N ALA A 9 -23.05 19.02 11.67
CA ALA A 9 -22.09 19.77 12.50
C ALA A 9 -20.77 19.02 12.75
N TRP A 10 -20.80 17.69 12.82
CA TRP A 10 -19.58 16.87 12.99
C TRP A 10 -18.79 16.69 11.69
N ILE A 11 -19.46 16.78 10.54
CA ILE A 11 -18.81 16.82 9.22
C ILE A 11 -18.07 18.15 9.04
N ILE A 12 -18.66 19.27 9.50
CA ILE A 12 -18.11 20.63 9.35
C ILE A 12 -16.83 20.87 10.19
N ALA A 13 -16.72 20.28 11.38
CA ALA A 13 -15.55 20.51 12.26
C ALA A 13 -14.27 19.82 11.78
N ALA A 14 -14.37 18.71 11.06
CA ALA A 14 -13.22 18.00 10.49
C ALA A 14 -12.62 18.70 9.24
N MET A 15 -13.31 19.69 8.70
CA MET A 15 -12.99 20.32 7.41
C MET A 15 -12.35 21.73 7.55
N MET A 16 -12.30 22.31 8.75
CA MET A 16 -11.73 23.65 8.97
C MET A 16 -10.18 23.72 9.05
N ALA A 17 -9.46 22.62 8.81
CA ALA A 17 -7.98 22.61 8.84
C ALA A 17 -7.34 22.59 7.44
N MET A 18 -8.06 23.03 6.39
CA MET A 18 -7.53 23.12 5.03
C MET A 18 -6.83 24.46 4.78
N ALA A 19 -5.58 24.53 5.23
CA ALA A 19 -4.55 25.40 4.69
C ALA A 19 -3.38 24.49 4.21
N PRO A 20 -2.48 24.96 3.33
CA PRO A 20 -1.23 24.24 3.06
C PRO A 20 -0.59 23.93 4.40
N VAL A 21 -0.22 22.67 4.62
CA VAL A 21 0.35 22.18 5.88
C VAL A 21 1.43 23.17 6.32
N GLY A 22 1.14 23.93 7.37
CA GLY A 22 2.10 24.82 7.97
C GLY A 22 3.31 24.00 8.37
N VAL A 23 4.48 24.40 7.91
CA VAL A 23 5.76 23.78 8.23
C VAL A 23 6.01 23.94 9.74
N THR A 24 5.50 23.01 10.54
CA THR A 24 5.77 22.96 11.98
C THR A 24 7.11 22.30 12.22
N ALA A 25 7.78 22.76 13.28
CA ALA A 25 9.21 22.62 13.50
C ALA A 25 9.68 21.15 13.60
N GLN A 26 10.16 20.61 12.48
CA GLN A 26 10.82 19.31 12.38
C GLN A 26 12.11 19.24 13.22
N THR A 27 12.31 18.11 13.90
CA THR A 27 13.57 17.68 14.49
C THR A 27 14.47 17.15 13.36
N TYR A 28 15.27 18.01 12.76
CA TYR A 28 16.21 17.59 11.72
C TYR A 28 17.47 17.01 12.37
N SER A 29 17.85 15.79 12.02
CA SER A 29 19.24 15.39 12.15
C SER A 29 20.11 16.36 11.33
N SER A 30 21.30 16.71 11.84
CA SER A 30 22.24 17.57 11.11
C SER A 30 22.79 16.91 9.83
N THR A 31 22.57 15.61 9.62
CA THR A 31 23.22 14.83 8.56
C THR A 31 22.28 14.34 7.45
N ALA A 32 20.99 14.12 7.74
CA ALA A 32 19.99 13.64 6.79
C ALA A 32 18.55 14.00 7.20
N SER A 33 17.66 14.12 6.22
CA SER A 33 16.24 14.39 6.45
C SER A 33 15.46 13.10 6.79
N THR A 34 14.47 13.22 7.67
CA THR A 34 13.46 12.18 7.95
C THR A 34 12.26 12.27 7.01
N GLN A 35 12.11 13.38 6.27
CA GLN A 35 11.07 13.53 5.26
C GLN A 35 11.47 12.78 3.98
N VAL A 36 10.70 11.75 3.65
CA VAL A 36 10.95 10.90 2.47
C VAL A 36 10.39 11.53 1.18
N PHE A 37 9.15 12.03 1.22
CA PHE A 37 8.44 12.58 0.04
C PHE A 37 8.12 14.06 0.22
N ASP A 38 8.16 14.80 -0.89
CA ASP A 38 7.77 16.21 -0.96
C ASP A 38 6.91 16.44 -2.21
N LEU A 39 5.59 16.48 -2.00
CA LEU A 39 4.61 16.67 -3.07
C LEU A 39 4.18 18.14 -3.26
N SER A 40 4.82 19.08 -2.54
CA SER A 40 4.39 20.49 -2.50
C SER A 40 4.34 21.17 -3.88
N LYS A 41 5.17 20.71 -4.82
CA LYS A 41 5.25 21.22 -6.20
C LYS A 41 4.43 20.43 -7.22
N LEU A 42 3.77 19.37 -6.80
CA LEU A 42 2.95 18.51 -7.66
C LEU A 42 1.47 18.89 -7.53
N GLY A 43 1.17 20.18 -7.35
CA GLY A 43 -0.18 20.70 -7.34
C GLY A 43 -0.83 20.63 -8.73
N ASP A 44 -2.12 20.34 -8.79
CA ASP A 44 -2.84 20.09 -10.04
C ASP A 44 -2.77 21.27 -11.03
N GLN A 45 -3.08 22.48 -10.59
CA GLN A 45 -3.01 23.69 -11.42
C GLN A 45 -1.58 24.01 -11.85
N THR A 46 -0.61 23.91 -10.93
CA THR A 46 0.81 24.18 -11.22
C THR A 46 1.35 23.23 -12.30
N LEU A 47 1.04 21.94 -12.20
CA LEU A 47 1.47 20.98 -13.20
C LEU A 47 0.82 21.28 -14.56
N LEU A 48 -0.46 21.64 -14.59
CA LEU A 48 -1.15 21.99 -15.83
C LEU A 48 -0.68 23.30 -16.46
N GLU A 49 -0.26 24.27 -15.65
CA GLU A 49 0.39 25.51 -16.13
C GLU A 49 1.71 25.17 -16.83
N HIS A 50 2.54 24.33 -16.21
CA HIS A 50 3.78 23.86 -16.83
C HIS A 50 3.56 23.11 -18.15
N PHE A 51 2.56 22.23 -18.24
CA PHE A 51 2.21 21.58 -19.51
C PHE A 51 1.64 22.55 -20.56
N ALA A 52 0.91 23.59 -20.14
CA ALA A 52 0.46 24.64 -21.04
C ALA A 52 1.65 25.47 -21.58
N GLU A 53 2.61 25.83 -20.72
CA GLU A 53 3.85 26.51 -21.10
C GLU A 53 4.69 25.69 -22.09
N LEU A 54 4.75 24.36 -21.93
CA LEU A 54 5.40 23.49 -22.90
C LEU A 54 4.73 23.60 -24.27
N LEU A 55 3.40 23.56 -24.32
CA LEU A 55 2.64 23.64 -25.58
C LEU A 55 2.81 25.01 -26.25
N ASP A 56 2.81 26.09 -25.47
CA ASP A 56 3.10 27.44 -25.96
C ASP A 56 4.49 27.52 -26.64
N ASN A 57 5.41 26.65 -26.22
CA ASN A 57 6.76 26.50 -26.80
C ASN A 57 6.88 25.35 -27.82
N GLY A 58 5.77 24.80 -28.31
CA GLY A 58 5.77 23.73 -29.31
C GLY A 58 6.19 22.35 -28.80
N LYS A 59 6.20 22.12 -27.48
CA LYS A 59 6.53 20.84 -26.84
C LYS A 59 5.28 20.22 -26.21
N LYS A 60 5.07 18.91 -26.37
CA LYS A 60 3.95 18.20 -25.70
C LYS A 60 4.29 17.69 -24.29
N TYR A 61 5.54 17.31 -24.07
CA TYR A 61 6.00 16.61 -22.86
C TYR A 61 7.29 17.23 -22.32
N PRO A 62 7.50 17.15 -20.99
CA PRO A 62 8.72 17.67 -20.38
C PRO A 62 9.94 16.80 -20.70
N THR A 63 11.09 17.44 -20.82
CA THR A 63 12.40 16.80 -20.75
C THR A 63 12.91 16.74 -19.31
N ASP A 64 13.97 15.97 -19.05
CA ASP A 64 14.70 15.98 -17.78
C ASP A 64 15.12 17.38 -17.32
N ALA A 65 15.50 18.25 -18.28
CA ALA A 65 15.87 19.62 -17.99
C ALA A 65 14.67 20.44 -17.51
N ASP A 66 13.50 20.24 -18.13
CA ASP A 66 12.25 20.89 -17.73
C ASP A 66 11.84 20.42 -16.32
N LEU A 67 11.85 19.10 -16.05
CA LEU A 67 11.54 18.54 -14.73
C LEU A 67 12.51 19.01 -13.64
N THR A 68 13.78 19.20 -13.99
CA THR A 68 14.80 19.75 -13.08
C THR A 68 14.53 21.21 -12.78
N ALA A 69 14.17 22.02 -13.79
CA ALA A 69 13.83 23.42 -13.62
C ALA A 69 12.57 23.61 -12.76
N TRP A 70 11.58 22.75 -12.91
CA TRP A 70 10.38 22.72 -12.06
C TRP A 70 10.70 22.20 -10.64
N GLY A 71 11.85 21.56 -10.45
CA GLY A 71 12.31 21.04 -9.16
C GLY A 71 11.54 19.79 -8.72
N ILE A 72 11.03 19.00 -9.67
CA ILE A 72 10.25 17.78 -9.41
C ILE A 72 10.87 16.50 -9.97
N LYS A 73 12.02 16.58 -10.67
CA LYS A 73 12.66 15.45 -11.38
C LYS A 73 12.67 14.13 -10.60
N ASP A 74 13.04 14.14 -9.33
CA ASP A 74 13.07 12.90 -8.52
C ASP A 74 11.71 12.50 -7.96
N GLU A 75 10.87 13.48 -7.59
CA GLU A 75 9.58 13.24 -6.93
C GLU A 75 8.53 12.75 -7.92
N VAL A 76 8.59 13.20 -9.17
CA VAL A 76 7.62 12.83 -10.21
C VAL A 76 7.67 11.34 -10.54
N GLU A 77 8.84 10.70 -10.42
CA GLU A 77 8.98 9.26 -10.67
C GLU A 77 8.25 8.40 -9.63
N PHE A 78 7.90 8.94 -8.46
CA PHE A 78 7.06 8.24 -7.47
C PHE A 78 5.55 8.30 -7.80
N ILE A 79 5.12 9.28 -8.61
CA ILE A 79 3.75 9.36 -9.13
C ILE A 79 3.61 8.84 -10.56
N ARG A 80 4.72 8.57 -11.24
CA ARG A 80 4.72 8.06 -12.62
C ARG A 80 4.69 6.54 -12.68
N SER A 81 3.88 6.00 -13.58
CA SER A 81 3.86 4.57 -13.93
C SER A 81 4.51 4.33 -15.28
N HIS A 82 5.40 3.32 -15.31
CA HIS A 82 6.03 2.80 -16.52
C HIS A 82 5.50 1.42 -16.90
N VAL A 83 4.46 0.93 -16.21
CA VAL A 83 3.78 -0.32 -16.53
C VAL A 83 2.59 -0.01 -17.43
N ARG A 84 2.61 -0.55 -18.65
CA ARG A 84 1.46 -0.45 -19.54
C ARG A 84 0.31 -1.27 -18.98
N LYS A 85 -0.89 -0.71 -18.97
CA LYS A 85 -2.11 -1.47 -18.65
C LYS A 85 -2.24 -2.66 -19.60
N ARG A 86 -2.23 -3.87 -19.03
CA ARG A 86 -2.41 -5.10 -19.80
C ARG A 86 -3.84 -5.21 -20.32
N ALA A 87 -3.99 -5.79 -21.51
CA ALA A 87 -5.29 -6.12 -22.05
C ALA A 87 -5.97 -7.21 -21.21
N ILE A 88 -7.30 -7.21 -21.19
CA ILE A 88 -8.09 -8.23 -20.51
C ILE A 88 -8.66 -9.20 -21.54
N GLU A 89 -8.53 -10.50 -21.26
CA GLU A 89 -9.11 -11.56 -22.08
C GLU A 89 -10.65 -11.52 -22.07
N SER A 90 -11.26 -12.14 -23.07
CA SER A 90 -12.73 -12.31 -23.11
C SER A 90 -13.26 -12.96 -21.82
N ARG A 91 -14.46 -12.54 -21.42
CA ARG A 91 -15.22 -13.07 -20.28
C ARG A 91 -16.34 -14.03 -20.71
N ALA A 92 -16.36 -14.44 -21.98
CA ALA A 92 -17.36 -15.38 -22.50
C ALA A 92 -17.30 -16.73 -21.76
N ASP A 93 -16.09 -17.22 -21.48
CA ASP A 93 -15.81 -18.45 -20.72
C ASP A 93 -15.58 -18.20 -19.22
N ARG A 94 -16.15 -17.12 -18.67
CA ARG A 94 -16.17 -16.85 -17.23
C ARG A 94 -16.65 -18.05 -16.41
N LEU A 95 -16.16 -18.18 -15.19
CA LEU A 95 -16.47 -19.29 -14.29
C LEU A 95 -17.97 -19.40 -13.99
N LEU A 96 -18.63 -18.25 -13.80
CA LEU A 96 -20.03 -18.17 -13.42
C LEU A 96 -20.85 -17.58 -14.57
N GLN A 97 -21.42 -18.49 -15.36
CA GLN A 97 -22.09 -18.17 -16.63
C GLN A 97 -23.39 -17.37 -16.46
N ASP A 98 -23.98 -17.37 -15.27
CA ASP A 98 -25.16 -16.58 -14.92
C ASP A 98 -24.88 -15.09 -14.73
N THR A 99 -23.62 -14.71 -14.50
CA THR A 99 -23.22 -13.29 -14.43
C THR A 99 -23.29 -12.63 -15.82
N TYR A 100 -23.56 -11.32 -15.86
CA TYR A 100 -23.53 -10.56 -17.11
C TYR A 100 -22.08 -10.33 -17.55
N GLU A 101 -21.73 -10.82 -18.75
CA GLU A 101 -20.35 -10.84 -19.26
C GLU A 101 -19.64 -9.50 -19.14
N ASN A 102 -20.35 -8.40 -19.43
CA ASN A 102 -19.77 -7.06 -19.48
C ASN A 102 -19.95 -6.23 -18.21
N ARG A 103 -20.41 -6.83 -17.11
CA ARG A 103 -20.59 -6.08 -15.85
C ARG A 103 -19.23 -5.66 -15.29
N ASN A 104 -19.10 -4.38 -14.97
CA ASN A 104 -17.85 -3.79 -14.48
C ASN A 104 -17.99 -3.34 -13.02
N LEU A 105 -16.90 -3.51 -12.27
CA LEU A 105 -16.78 -3.03 -10.89
C LEU A 105 -15.85 -1.82 -10.83
N PHE A 106 -16.32 -0.76 -10.19
CA PHE A 106 -15.53 0.40 -9.84
C PHE A 106 -15.30 0.43 -8.32
N MET A 107 -14.03 0.34 -7.92
CA MET A 107 -13.60 0.46 -6.53
C MET A 107 -13.23 1.91 -6.26
N ASN A 108 -14.22 2.70 -5.86
CA ASN A 108 -14.09 4.13 -5.63
C ASN A 108 -13.66 4.40 -4.18
N ILE A 109 -12.46 3.89 -3.85
CA ILE A 109 -11.89 3.86 -2.50
C ILE A 109 -10.45 4.42 -2.50
N PRO A 110 -9.88 4.71 -1.31
CA PRO A 110 -8.48 5.09 -1.15
C PRO A 110 -7.50 4.00 -1.60
N GLY A 111 -6.32 4.42 -2.08
CA GLY A 111 -5.14 3.55 -2.21
C GLY A 111 -4.27 3.68 -0.96
N GLY A 112 -3.94 2.57 -0.31
CA GLY A 112 -3.17 2.58 0.93
C GLY A 112 -3.97 3.13 2.12
N ALA A 113 -3.32 3.19 3.28
CA ALA A 113 -3.86 3.83 4.47
C ALA A 113 -3.29 5.25 4.66
N GLY A 114 -4.18 6.24 4.74
CA GLY A 114 -3.86 7.64 5.00
C GLY A 114 -4.13 8.58 3.82
N LYS A 115 -4.25 9.88 4.10
CA LYS A 115 -4.40 10.92 3.07
C LYS A 115 -3.06 11.29 2.43
N ASN A 116 -3.06 11.65 1.15
CA ASN A 116 -1.91 12.14 0.37
C ASN A 116 -0.73 11.16 0.23
N LEU A 117 -0.07 10.76 1.31
CA LEU A 117 1.09 9.84 1.28
C LEU A 117 0.70 8.39 1.56
N GLY A 118 -0.58 8.10 1.83
CA GLY A 118 -1.07 6.72 1.88
C GLY A 118 -0.68 6.01 0.57
N GLY A 119 -0.29 4.74 0.63
CA GLY A 119 0.05 3.97 -0.58
C GLY A 119 1.40 4.27 -1.25
N TYR A 120 2.16 5.28 -0.80
CA TYR A 120 3.54 5.49 -1.27
C TYR A 120 4.50 4.43 -0.69
N PRO A 121 5.63 4.13 -1.36
CA PRO A 121 6.64 3.23 -0.82
C PRO A 121 7.09 3.63 0.59
N SER A 122 7.09 2.71 1.54
CA SER A 122 7.36 3.03 2.95
C SER A 122 7.94 1.84 3.72
N LYS A 123 8.30 2.07 4.99
CA LYS A 123 8.70 1.03 5.95
C LYS A 123 7.52 0.34 6.65
N THR A 124 6.28 0.70 6.29
CA THR A 124 5.08 0.28 7.01
C THR A 124 4.54 -1.04 6.45
N PHE A 125 4.93 -2.18 7.04
CA PHE A 125 4.43 -3.49 6.65
C PHE A 125 2.90 -3.57 6.67
N ALA A 126 2.26 -3.21 7.79
CA ALA A 126 0.80 -3.25 7.89
C ALA A 126 0.16 -2.05 7.17
N ASN A 127 -0.27 -2.26 5.93
CA ASN A 127 -0.89 -1.25 5.09
C ASN A 127 -1.85 -1.90 4.09
N ASP A 128 -2.77 -1.13 3.52
CA ASP A 128 -3.70 -1.63 2.51
C ASP A 128 -2.92 -2.07 1.25
N ASN A 129 -2.92 -3.38 1.00
CA ASN A 129 -2.26 -4.04 -0.13
C ASN A 129 -3.30 -4.77 -1.00
N PHE A 130 -4.36 -4.05 -1.39
CA PHE A 130 -5.47 -4.56 -2.19
C PHE A 130 -5.02 -5.51 -3.31
N SER A 131 -5.72 -6.64 -3.42
CA SER A 131 -5.30 -7.77 -4.27
C SER A 131 -6.44 -8.40 -5.09
N MET A 132 -7.61 -7.74 -5.18
CA MET A 132 -8.78 -8.26 -5.92
C MET A 132 -8.99 -7.55 -7.28
N TRP A 133 -7.87 -7.31 -7.98
CA TRP A 133 -7.83 -6.68 -9.31
C TRP A 133 -8.55 -7.50 -10.39
N ASN A 134 -8.52 -8.82 -10.23
CA ASN A 134 -9.21 -9.81 -11.06
C ASN A 134 -10.73 -9.61 -11.15
N TYR A 135 -11.35 -8.82 -10.26
CA TYR A 135 -12.75 -8.40 -10.38
C TYR A 135 -12.93 -6.90 -10.60
N THR A 136 -11.85 -6.10 -10.51
CA THR A 136 -11.94 -4.64 -10.49
C THR A 136 -11.62 -4.06 -11.86
N ASN A 137 -12.58 -3.39 -12.49
CA ASN A 137 -12.39 -2.74 -13.80
C ASN A 137 -11.68 -1.39 -13.67
N LEU A 138 -12.05 -0.64 -12.64
CA LEU A 138 -11.63 0.73 -12.42
C LEU A 138 -11.34 0.95 -10.93
N PHE A 139 -10.31 1.72 -10.62
CA PHE A 139 -9.92 2.07 -9.25
C PHE A 139 -9.85 3.59 -9.04
N GLY A 140 -10.30 4.05 -7.87
CA GLY A 140 -10.57 5.45 -7.59
C GLY A 140 -9.37 6.32 -7.21
N ALA A 141 -8.52 5.86 -6.29
CA ALA A 141 -7.48 6.69 -5.65
C ALA A 141 -8.09 7.89 -4.88
N TRP A 142 -9.12 7.63 -4.08
CA TRP A 142 -9.99 8.65 -3.44
C TRP A 142 -9.29 9.57 -2.41
N ASN A 143 -8.10 9.21 -1.96
CA ASN A 143 -7.32 9.91 -0.93
C ASN A 143 -6.27 10.90 -1.47
N TYR A 144 -6.25 11.15 -2.79
CA TYR A 144 -5.29 12.07 -3.43
C TYR A 144 -5.99 13.16 -4.23
N GLY A 145 -5.37 14.35 -4.28
CA GLY A 145 -5.69 15.34 -5.29
C GLY A 145 -5.35 14.84 -6.69
N LEU A 146 -5.84 15.53 -7.72
CA LEU A 146 -5.54 15.19 -9.11
C LEU A 146 -4.01 15.16 -9.34
N PHE A 147 -3.55 14.13 -10.06
CA PHE A 147 -2.16 13.90 -10.45
C PHE A 147 -1.19 13.60 -9.29
N GLN A 148 -1.71 13.14 -8.14
CA GLN A 148 -0.92 12.85 -6.95
C GLN A 148 -1.04 11.40 -6.47
N ALA A 149 -1.86 10.59 -7.12
CA ALA A 149 -1.90 9.15 -6.86
C ALA A 149 -0.50 8.53 -7.11
N PRO A 150 -0.07 7.55 -6.29
CA PRO A 150 1.25 6.95 -6.43
C PRO A 150 1.32 6.05 -7.67
N GLY A 151 2.41 6.18 -8.43
CA GLY A 151 2.66 5.36 -9.61
C GLY A 151 2.77 3.86 -9.29
N SER A 152 3.16 3.52 -8.05
CA SER A 152 3.22 2.13 -7.59
C SER A 152 1.85 1.43 -7.56
N TRP A 153 0.77 2.16 -7.30
CA TRP A 153 -0.59 1.62 -7.37
C TRP A 153 -1.09 1.51 -8.81
N ALA A 154 -0.71 2.45 -9.67
CA ALA A 154 -0.96 2.34 -11.10
C ALA A 154 -0.24 1.13 -11.70
N ASP A 155 1.01 0.88 -11.33
CA ASP A 155 1.76 -0.32 -11.72
C ASP A 155 1.02 -1.61 -11.35
N ALA A 156 0.54 -1.73 -10.10
CA ALA A 156 -0.21 -2.89 -9.63
C ALA A 156 -1.55 -3.06 -10.38
N ALA A 157 -2.30 -1.98 -10.57
CA ALA A 157 -3.56 -2.01 -11.31
C ALA A 157 -3.34 -2.40 -12.78
N HIS A 158 -2.36 -1.77 -13.45
CA HIS A 158 -2.02 -1.99 -14.85
C HIS A 158 -1.50 -3.40 -15.14
N ARG A 159 -0.66 -3.93 -14.26
CA ARG A 159 -0.19 -5.34 -14.31
C ARG A 159 -1.35 -6.34 -14.30
N ASN A 160 -2.46 -5.98 -13.67
CA ASN A 160 -3.67 -6.79 -13.59
C ASN A 160 -4.81 -6.32 -14.53
N GLY A 161 -4.54 -5.37 -15.44
CA GLY A 161 -5.50 -4.86 -16.43
C GLY A 161 -6.67 -4.05 -15.87
N THR A 162 -6.47 -3.44 -14.71
CA THR A 162 -7.40 -2.50 -14.08
C THR A 162 -7.00 -1.07 -14.42
N SER A 163 -7.97 -0.23 -14.80
CA SER A 163 -7.72 1.20 -14.96
C SER A 163 -7.69 1.90 -13.59
N ILE A 164 -6.91 2.97 -13.45
CA ILE A 164 -6.84 3.77 -12.23
C ILE A 164 -6.90 5.27 -12.52
N PHE A 165 -7.61 6.01 -11.66
CA PHE A 165 -7.65 7.47 -11.74
C PHE A 165 -6.42 8.10 -11.08
N ALA A 166 -5.99 9.24 -11.62
CA ALA A 166 -4.86 10.01 -11.12
C ALA A 166 -5.14 10.74 -9.78
N GLY A 167 -6.35 10.59 -9.24
CA GLY A 167 -6.86 11.29 -8.08
C GLY A 167 -8.27 11.85 -8.31
N ILE A 168 -8.72 12.71 -7.40
CA ILE A 168 -10.09 13.25 -7.39
C ILE A 168 -10.13 14.76 -7.11
N LYS A 169 -11.14 15.43 -7.68
CA LYS A 169 -11.53 16.79 -7.29
C LYS A 169 -12.90 16.80 -6.63
N PHE A 170 -12.96 17.37 -5.43
CA PHE A 170 -14.19 17.55 -4.66
C PHE A 170 -14.76 18.95 -4.87
N PHE A 171 -16.07 19.02 -5.17
CA PHE A 171 -16.89 20.22 -5.15
C PHE A 171 -17.99 20.02 -4.11
N ASP A 172 -17.60 20.05 -2.84
CA ASP A 172 -18.49 19.97 -1.68
C ASP A 172 -18.55 21.33 -0.96
N HIS A 173 -19.31 21.43 0.14
CA HIS A 173 -19.46 22.70 0.87
C HIS A 173 -18.18 23.14 1.61
N THR A 174 -17.15 22.30 1.63
CA THR A 174 -15.99 22.44 2.52
C THR A 174 -14.68 22.66 1.79
N THR A 175 -14.67 22.32 0.51
CA THR A 175 -13.61 22.60 -0.47
C THR A 175 -13.92 23.84 -1.30
N GLY A 176 -15.02 24.55 -1.00
CA GLY A 176 -15.64 25.57 -1.87
C GLY A 176 -14.68 26.61 -2.47
N GLY A 177 -13.64 27.06 -1.75
CA GLY A 177 -12.60 27.94 -2.29
C GLY A 177 -11.74 27.28 -3.37
N ALA A 178 -11.15 26.11 -3.07
CA ALA A 178 -10.31 25.35 -4.01
C ALA A 178 -11.11 24.76 -5.18
N ALA A 179 -12.36 24.36 -4.93
CA ALA A 179 -13.30 23.85 -5.92
C ALA A 179 -13.70 24.95 -6.92
N ASN A 180 -13.99 26.16 -6.44
CA ASN A 180 -14.28 27.30 -7.31
C ASN A 180 -13.06 27.73 -8.14
N SER A 181 -11.87 27.74 -7.53
CA SER A 181 -10.61 28.01 -8.24
C SER A 181 -10.41 27.04 -9.41
N TRP A 182 -10.58 25.74 -9.19
CA TRP A 182 -10.46 24.75 -10.27
C TRP A 182 -11.49 24.93 -11.38
N ALA A 183 -12.77 25.13 -11.02
CA ALA A 183 -13.82 25.34 -12.01
C ALA A 183 -13.54 26.57 -12.89
N SER A 184 -13.01 27.64 -12.31
CA SER A 184 -12.58 28.82 -13.07
C SER A 184 -11.33 28.54 -13.90
N PHE A 185 -10.35 27.82 -13.34
CA PHE A 185 -9.08 27.47 -13.99
C PHE A 185 -9.30 26.70 -15.29
N ILE A 186 -10.10 25.62 -15.28
CA ILE A 186 -10.35 24.82 -16.49
C ILE A 186 -11.13 25.58 -17.57
N MET A 187 -11.77 26.70 -17.20
CA MET A 187 -12.48 27.57 -18.15
C MET A 187 -11.58 28.63 -18.79
N THR A 188 -10.31 28.74 -18.41
CA THR A 188 -9.36 29.63 -19.09
C THR A 188 -9.29 29.33 -20.59
N ARG A 189 -9.25 30.40 -21.39
CA ARG A 189 -9.22 30.33 -22.85
C ARG A 189 -7.88 30.81 -23.40
N ASN A 190 -7.48 30.24 -24.53
CA ASN A 190 -6.45 30.82 -25.38
C ASN A 190 -7.02 32.03 -26.15
N SER A 191 -6.15 32.79 -26.83
CA SER A 191 -6.56 33.97 -27.61
C SER A 191 -7.50 33.64 -28.78
N ASP A 192 -7.49 32.40 -29.26
CA ASP A 192 -8.39 31.89 -30.31
C ASP A 192 -9.75 31.39 -29.77
N GLY A 193 -9.98 31.45 -28.46
CA GLY A 193 -11.20 31.00 -27.81
C GLY A 193 -11.25 29.51 -27.47
N SER A 194 -10.23 28.73 -27.79
CA SER A 194 -10.09 27.32 -27.38
C SER A 194 -9.81 27.19 -25.88
N PHE A 195 -10.13 26.02 -25.29
CA PHE A 195 -9.83 25.75 -23.88
C PHE A 195 -8.33 25.59 -23.67
N ARG A 196 -7.76 26.34 -22.71
CA ARG A 196 -6.31 26.32 -22.47
C ARG A 196 -5.80 24.97 -21.97
N TYR A 197 -6.58 24.26 -21.15
CA TYR A 197 -6.10 23.12 -20.37
C TYR A 197 -6.56 21.74 -20.84
N THR A 198 -7.25 21.61 -21.98
CA THR A 198 -7.68 20.30 -22.48
C THR A 198 -6.50 19.44 -22.96
N HIS A 199 -5.61 19.98 -23.80
CA HIS A 199 -4.37 19.30 -24.19
C HIS A 199 -3.40 19.07 -23.01
N PRO A 200 -3.13 20.07 -22.13
CA PRO A 200 -2.32 19.86 -20.93
C PRO A 200 -2.78 18.70 -20.05
N ILE A 201 -4.09 18.55 -19.81
CA ILE A 201 -4.62 17.44 -19.00
C ILE A 201 -4.31 16.09 -19.65
N ILE A 202 -4.62 15.93 -20.94
CA ILE A 202 -4.36 14.67 -21.67
C ILE A 202 -2.87 14.36 -21.69
N ASN A 203 -2.01 15.35 -21.95
CA ASN A 203 -0.56 15.14 -21.98
C ASN A 203 -0.01 14.79 -20.60
N CYS A 204 -0.48 15.45 -19.55
CA CYS A 204 -0.09 15.17 -18.16
C CYS A 204 -0.43 13.73 -17.77
N MET A 205 -1.67 13.27 -18.00
CA MET A 205 -2.06 11.89 -17.67
C MET A 205 -1.29 10.84 -18.45
N ARG A 206 -1.04 11.07 -19.74
CA ARG A 206 -0.24 10.16 -20.56
C ARG A 206 1.22 10.11 -20.11
N PHE A 207 1.78 11.26 -19.69
CA PHE A 207 3.12 11.34 -19.12
C PHE A 207 3.23 10.62 -17.77
N LEU A 208 2.24 10.78 -16.90
CA LEU A 208 2.20 10.13 -15.58
C LEU A 208 1.78 8.65 -15.64
N GLY A 209 1.11 8.22 -16.71
CA GLY A 209 0.64 6.85 -16.88
C GLY A 209 -0.61 6.53 -16.06
N PHE A 210 -1.62 7.41 -16.06
CA PHE A 210 -2.94 7.16 -15.47
C PHE A 210 -4.04 7.18 -16.52
N ASP A 211 -5.19 6.57 -16.22
CA ASP A 211 -6.27 6.35 -17.20
C ASP A 211 -7.39 7.40 -17.13
N GLY A 212 -7.33 8.35 -16.19
CA GLY A 212 -8.38 9.34 -16.09
C GLY A 212 -8.40 10.18 -14.80
N ILE A 213 -9.51 10.91 -14.63
CA ILE A 213 -9.76 11.79 -13.49
C ILE A 213 -11.15 11.57 -12.91
N ASN A 214 -11.29 11.85 -11.61
CA ASN A 214 -12.54 11.67 -10.86
C ASN A 214 -13.06 13.02 -10.34
N TYR A 215 -14.37 13.24 -10.43
CA TYR A 215 -15.04 14.45 -9.98
C TYR A 215 -16.21 14.12 -9.07
N ASN A 216 -16.21 14.70 -7.88
CA ASN A 216 -17.32 14.64 -6.93
C ASN A 216 -18.06 15.99 -6.87
N TRP A 217 -19.22 16.09 -7.52
CA TRP A 217 -20.06 17.28 -7.60
C TRP A 217 -21.24 17.25 -6.61
N GLU A 218 -21.03 17.65 -5.36
CA GLU A 218 -22.08 17.60 -4.31
C GLU A 218 -22.75 18.96 -4.05
N SER A 219 -22.01 20.06 -4.18
CA SER A 219 -22.44 21.38 -3.71
C SER A 219 -22.66 22.42 -4.81
N THR A 220 -22.51 22.05 -6.08
CA THR A 220 -22.62 22.97 -7.22
C THR A 220 -23.25 22.33 -8.45
N ASN A 221 -23.86 23.15 -9.31
CA ASN A 221 -24.42 22.73 -10.60
C ASN A 221 -23.58 23.18 -11.80
N LYS A 222 -22.34 23.65 -11.59
CA LYS A 222 -21.44 24.12 -12.67
C LYS A 222 -21.19 23.07 -13.76
N TYR A 223 -21.27 21.78 -13.42
CA TYR A 223 -21.18 20.68 -14.39
C TYR A 223 -22.31 20.68 -15.45
N ARG A 224 -23.39 21.44 -15.24
CA ARG A 224 -24.51 21.60 -16.18
C ARG A 224 -24.29 22.74 -17.18
N GLU A 225 -23.27 23.56 -16.98
CA GLU A 225 -23.01 24.71 -17.84
C GLU A 225 -22.46 24.25 -19.20
N THR A 226 -22.91 24.89 -20.28
CA THR A 226 -22.54 24.54 -21.66
C THR A 226 -21.03 24.46 -21.86
N ASN A 227 -20.26 25.39 -21.26
CA ASN A 227 -18.81 25.40 -21.37
C ASN A 227 -18.14 24.24 -20.62
N ASN A 228 -18.69 23.82 -19.48
CA ASN A 228 -18.16 22.67 -18.74
C ASN A 228 -18.41 21.37 -19.52
N ILE A 229 -19.62 21.22 -20.08
CA ILE A 229 -19.98 20.10 -20.95
C ILE A 229 -19.04 20.05 -22.17
N ALA A 230 -18.84 21.18 -22.84
CA ALA A 230 -17.97 21.28 -24.01
C ALA A 230 -16.51 20.94 -23.66
N PHE A 231 -16.00 21.37 -22.50
CA PHE A 231 -14.65 21.03 -22.03
C PHE A 231 -14.44 19.52 -21.89
N HIS A 232 -15.39 18.81 -21.27
CA HIS A 232 -15.25 17.37 -21.04
C HIS A 232 -15.44 16.55 -22.33
N LYS A 233 -16.33 16.97 -23.23
CA LYS A 233 -16.41 16.39 -24.59
C LYS A 233 -15.10 16.57 -25.35
N GLU A 234 -14.48 17.75 -25.22
CA GLU A 234 -13.21 18.08 -25.85
C GLU A 234 -12.07 17.20 -25.33
N LEU A 235 -12.04 16.88 -24.03
CA LEU A 235 -11.08 15.92 -23.48
C LEU A 235 -11.21 14.53 -24.11
N TYR A 236 -12.43 13.99 -24.26
CA TYR A 236 -12.63 12.70 -24.95
C TYR A 236 -12.22 12.76 -26.42
N ARG A 237 -12.51 13.87 -27.12
CA ARG A 237 -12.08 14.08 -28.51
C ARG A 237 -10.55 14.04 -28.63
N ILE A 238 -9.85 14.83 -27.81
CA ILE A 238 -8.38 14.89 -27.82
C ILE A 238 -7.78 13.54 -27.41
N ALA A 239 -8.33 12.87 -26.39
CA ALA A 239 -7.85 11.55 -26.00
C ALA A 239 -7.90 10.54 -27.16
N LYS A 240 -9.02 10.53 -27.91
CA LYS A 240 -9.18 9.69 -29.11
C LYS A 240 -8.17 10.05 -30.21
N GLU A 241 -7.96 11.33 -30.48
CA GLU A 241 -6.99 11.80 -31.49
C GLU A 241 -5.55 11.46 -31.13
N GLU A 242 -5.24 11.45 -29.83
CA GLU A 242 -3.93 11.09 -29.28
C GLU A 242 -3.74 9.58 -29.06
N GLY A 243 -4.72 8.75 -29.44
CA GLY A 243 -4.70 7.29 -29.28
C GLY A 243 -4.81 6.81 -27.82
N PHE A 244 -5.23 7.69 -26.90
CA PHE A 244 -5.45 7.38 -25.50
C PHE A 244 -6.85 6.80 -25.28
N ASN A 245 -7.07 5.62 -25.86
CA ASN A 245 -8.39 5.00 -26.02
C ASN A 245 -9.08 4.59 -24.71
N ASP A 246 -8.33 4.45 -23.61
CA ASP A 246 -8.87 4.04 -22.31
C ASP A 246 -9.15 5.21 -21.36
N PHE A 247 -9.01 6.45 -21.85
CA PHE A 247 -9.24 7.66 -21.06
C PHE A 247 -10.68 7.71 -20.49
N LYS A 248 -10.79 8.02 -19.19
CA LYS A 248 -12.06 8.10 -18.47
C LYS A 248 -12.18 9.36 -17.63
N ILE A 249 -13.41 9.84 -17.50
CA ILE A 249 -13.79 10.91 -16.58
C ILE A 249 -14.92 10.39 -15.73
N MET A 250 -14.74 10.21 -14.42
CA MET A 250 -15.83 9.80 -13.53
C MET A 250 -16.57 10.99 -12.95
N TYR A 251 -17.89 11.01 -13.11
CA TYR A 251 -18.77 11.93 -12.40
C TYR A 251 -19.57 11.21 -11.32
N TYR A 252 -19.45 11.72 -10.09
CA TYR A 252 -20.46 11.53 -9.07
C TYR A 252 -21.21 12.85 -8.86
N THR A 253 -22.53 12.76 -8.73
CA THR A 253 -23.41 13.89 -8.37
C THR A 253 -24.49 13.41 -7.42
N THR A 254 -25.40 14.29 -6.99
CA THR A 254 -26.54 13.90 -6.15
C THR A 254 -27.66 13.17 -6.90
N ASN A 255 -27.57 13.02 -8.23
CA ASN A 255 -28.58 12.34 -9.04
C ASN A 255 -28.55 10.83 -8.87
N GLN A 256 -29.70 10.25 -8.50
CA GLN A 256 -29.86 8.81 -8.29
C GLN A 256 -30.20 8.04 -9.57
N SER A 257 -30.49 8.72 -10.68
CA SER A 257 -30.83 8.08 -11.96
C SER A 257 -30.23 8.83 -13.14
N LEU A 258 -30.03 8.10 -14.24
CA LEU A 258 -29.78 8.67 -15.56
C LEU A 258 -31.12 8.75 -16.32
N THR A 259 -31.42 9.93 -16.85
CA THR A 259 -32.69 10.27 -17.53
C THR A 259 -32.39 11.05 -18.81
N PRO A 260 -33.33 11.15 -19.77
CA PRO A 260 -33.15 11.97 -20.96
C PRO A 260 -32.75 13.43 -20.69
N TYR A 261 -33.19 13.99 -19.56
CA TYR A 261 -32.83 15.36 -19.18
C TYR A 261 -31.36 15.46 -18.77
N ASN A 262 -30.92 14.59 -17.86
CA ASN A 262 -29.59 14.71 -17.27
C ASN A 262 -28.47 14.01 -18.07
N SER A 263 -28.82 13.08 -18.97
CA SER A 263 -27.86 12.50 -19.90
C SER A 263 -27.23 13.54 -20.82
N SER A 264 -27.92 14.67 -21.09
CA SER A 264 -27.41 15.77 -21.93
C SER A 264 -26.21 16.52 -21.33
N TYR A 265 -25.99 16.45 -20.02
CA TYR A 265 -24.92 17.17 -19.32
C TYR A 265 -24.02 16.32 -18.41
N MET A 266 -24.29 15.02 -18.25
CA MET A 266 -23.51 14.12 -17.36
C MET A 266 -22.96 12.87 -18.04
N TRP A 267 -23.41 12.55 -19.25
CA TRP A 267 -23.18 11.24 -19.86
C TRP A 267 -22.82 11.40 -21.33
N GLY A 268 -23.70 12.04 -22.09
CA GLY A 268 -23.64 12.20 -23.54
C GLY A 268 -24.97 11.77 -24.18
N GLN A 269 -25.18 12.18 -25.44
CA GLN A 269 -26.40 11.82 -26.20
C GLN A 269 -26.15 10.77 -27.29
N LYS A 270 -24.88 10.55 -27.66
CA LYS A 270 -24.42 9.56 -28.64
C LYS A 270 -22.93 9.25 -28.41
N PRO A 271 -22.40 8.10 -28.90
CA PRO A 271 -21.05 7.64 -28.58
C PRO A 271 -19.93 8.67 -28.77
N ASP A 272 -19.93 9.43 -29.86
CA ASP A 272 -18.92 10.46 -30.13
C ASP A 272 -19.11 11.77 -29.33
N GLU A 273 -20.09 11.82 -28.43
CA GLU A 273 -20.39 12.98 -27.58
C GLU A 273 -20.37 12.63 -26.08
N ARG A 274 -19.52 11.66 -25.69
CA ARG A 274 -19.32 11.32 -24.29
C ARG A 274 -18.84 12.51 -23.47
N ILE A 275 -19.45 12.69 -22.30
CA ILE A 275 -19.10 13.71 -21.32
C ILE A 275 -18.34 13.08 -20.15
N SER A 276 -18.81 11.92 -19.67
CA SER A 276 -18.19 11.20 -18.56
C SER A 276 -18.75 9.78 -18.43
N GLU A 277 -18.06 8.97 -17.63
CA GLU A 277 -18.59 7.84 -16.88
C GLU A 277 -19.47 8.38 -15.72
N VAL A 278 -20.45 7.61 -15.26
CA VAL A 278 -21.39 8.06 -14.21
C VAL A 278 -21.49 7.07 -13.07
N MET A 279 -21.22 7.55 -11.86
CA MET A 279 -21.63 6.90 -10.62
C MET A 279 -22.98 7.48 -10.17
N LEU A 280 -24.02 6.65 -10.24
CA LEU A 280 -25.34 7.00 -9.72
C LEU A 280 -25.27 7.18 -8.20
N ASN A 281 -25.91 8.24 -7.70
CA ASN A 281 -26.07 8.44 -6.27
C ASN A 281 -26.87 7.29 -5.64
N TYR A 282 -26.50 6.96 -4.41
CA TYR A 282 -27.17 5.97 -3.59
C TYR A 282 -28.49 6.54 -3.00
N ALA A 283 -29.42 5.65 -2.64
CA ALA A 283 -30.65 5.96 -1.92
C ALA A 283 -30.53 5.52 -0.46
N SER A 284 -30.35 6.49 0.45
CA SER A 284 -30.21 6.25 1.89
C SER A 284 -29.11 5.22 2.22
N SER A 285 -27.91 5.43 1.69
CA SER A 285 -26.73 4.54 1.75
C SER A 285 -26.78 3.29 0.86
N ASP A 286 -27.91 3.00 0.21
CA ASP A 286 -28.16 1.79 -0.56
C ASP A 286 -28.27 2.07 -2.06
N PHE A 287 -28.38 1.06 -2.92
CA PHE A 287 -28.45 1.25 -4.37
C PHE A 287 -29.60 2.18 -4.82
N SER A 288 -29.50 2.81 -5.98
CA SER A 288 -30.65 3.53 -6.56
C SER A 288 -31.84 2.57 -6.82
N TRP A 289 -33.07 3.07 -6.73
CA TRP A 289 -34.27 2.34 -7.17
C TRP A 289 -34.43 2.32 -8.69
N ASN A 290 -33.71 3.19 -9.42
CA ASN A 290 -33.91 3.48 -10.84
C ASN A 290 -32.75 2.96 -11.71
N ILE A 291 -32.07 1.88 -11.29
CA ILE A 291 -30.93 1.33 -12.04
C ILE A 291 -31.36 0.91 -13.45
N GLY A 292 -32.44 0.14 -13.58
CA GLY A 292 -32.91 -0.36 -14.88
C GLY A 292 -33.33 0.76 -15.84
N GLU A 293 -33.98 1.82 -15.34
CA GLU A 293 -34.29 3.02 -16.13
C GLU A 293 -33.02 3.71 -16.64
N SER A 294 -32.03 3.82 -15.77
CA SER A 294 -30.74 4.43 -16.11
C SER A 294 -29.99 3.63 -17.18
N VAL A 295 -30.05 2.29 -17.11
CA VAL A 295 -29.48 1.40 -18.13
C VAL A 295 -30.16 1.60 -19.47
N ARG A 296 -31.51 1.65 -19.52
CA ARG A 296 -32.23 1.88 -20.77
C ARG A 296 -31.90 3.22 -21.40
N GLU A 297 -31.73 4.27 -20.60
CA GLU A 297 -31.30 5.58 -21.11
C GLU A 297 -29.85 5.57 -21.61
N ALA A 298 -28.95 4.89 -20.89
CA ALA A 298 -27.56 4.71 -21.32
C ALA A 298 -27.48 3.96 -22.66
N GLU A 299 -28.23 2.86 -22.81
CA GLU A 299 -28.30 2.08 -24.04
C GLU A 299 -28.96 2.85 -25.19
N ARG A 300 -30.02 3.65 -24.91
CA ARG A 300 -30.68 4.51 -25.90
C ARG A 300 -29.72 5.55 -26.48
N THR A 301 -28.85 6.11 -25.64
CA THR A 301 -27.92 7.18 -26.05
C THR A 301 -26.62 6.62 -26.61
N MET A 302 -25.95 5.72 -25.90
CA MET A 302 -24.59 5.24 -26.21
C MET A 302 -24.54 3.85 -26.83
N GLY A 303 -25.67 3.15 -26.98
CA GLY A 303 -25.72 1.76 -27.43
C GLY A 303 -25.23 0.74 -26.39
N SER A 304 -24.79 1.19 -25.22
CA SER A 304 -24.39 0.33 -24.10
C SER A 304 -24.52 1.06 -22.76
N ALA A 305 -24.52 0.29 -21.66
CA ALA A 305 -24.43 0.82 -20.30
C ALA A 305 -22.98 0.84 -19.76
N ASP A 306 -21.97 0.60 -20.60
CA ASP A 306 -20.58 0.62 -20.14
C ASP A 306 -20.21 2.03 -19.66
N GLY A 307 -19.73 2.12 -18.43
CA GLY A 307 -19.49 3.38 -17.76
C GLY A 307 -20.55 3.89 -16.81
N LEU A 308 -21.72 3.24 -16.78
CA LEU A 308 -22.75 3.52 -15.80
C LEU A 308 -22.56 2.58 -14.60
N TYR A 309 -22.44 3.16 -13.41
CA TYR A 309 -22.23 2.42 -12.16
C TYR A 309 -23.29 2.77 -11.14
N ALA A 310 -23.93 1.74 -10.56
CA ALA A 310 -24.80 1.89 -9.40
C ALA A 310 -23.92 2.08 -8.15
N GLY A 311 -23.89 3.31 -7.61
CA GLY A 311 -23.16 3.62 -6.39
C GLY A 311 -23.82 3.04 -5.15
N VAL A 312 -23.00 2.52 -4.23
CA VAL A 312 -23.43 2.08 -2.90
C VAL A 312 -22.38 2.40 -1.86
N TRP A 313 -22.82 2.93 -0.71
CA TRP A 313 -21.92 3.27 0.39
C TRP A 313 -21.65 2.05 1.26
N ILE A 314 -20.40 1.60 1.35
CA ILE A 314 -20.03 0.34 2.03
C ILE A 314 -19.66 0.48 3.51
N VAL A 315 -20.27 1.43 4.23
CA VAL A 315 -20.23 1.45 5.70
C VAL A 315 -20.82 0.17 6.33
N SER A 316 -21.57 -0.61 5.54
CA SER A 316 -22.04 -1.96 5.85
C SER A 316 -22.28 -2.68 4.52
N MET A 317 -22.30 -4.02 4.54
CA MET A 317 -22.67 -4.83 3.38
C MET A 317 -24.12 -5.33 3.47
N ASN A 318 -24.92 -4.82 4.40
CA ASN A 318 -26.37 -5.03 4.44
C ASN A 318 -27.06 -4.07 3.46
N ARG A 319 -27.12 -4.46 2.17
CA ARG A 319 -27.59 -3.65 1.04
C ARG A 319 -28.59 -4.43 0.19
N ARG A 320 -29.33 -3.77 -0.69
CA ARG A 320 -30.28 -4.43 -1.63
C ARG A 320 -29.57 -5.18 -2.77
N TRP A 321 -28.71 -6.13 -2.44
CA TRP A 321 -27.97 -6.96 -3.39
C TRP A 321 -28.88 -7.71 -4.37
N ASN A 322 -30.04 -8.17 -3.92
CA ASN A 322 -31.03 -8.80 -4.80
C ASN A 322 -31.51 -7.88 -5.94
N SER A 323 -31.52 -6.56 -5.74
CA SER A 323 -31.93 -5.61 -6.78
C SER A 323 -30.98 -5.58 -7.98
N LEU A 324 -29.75 -6.07 -7.83
CA LEU A 324 -28.77 -6.16 -8.91
C LEU A 324 -29.08 -7.28 -9.92
N ASN A 325 -30.01 -8.18 -9.58
CA ASN A 325 -30.48 -9.27 -10.45
C ASN A 325 -31.78 -8.92 -11.19
N ASN A 326 -32.39 -7.77 -10.89
CA ASN A 326 -33.59 -7.33 -11.60
C ASN A 326 -33.28 -7.13 -13.09
N THR A 327 -34.30 -7.34 -13.93
CA THR A 327 -34.24 -7.05 -15.36
C THR A 327 -33.68 -5.65 -15.61
N ASP A 328 -32.77 -5.53 -16.58
CA ASP A 328 -31.98 -4.33 -16.92
C ASP A 328 -30.91 -3.96 -15.89
N ALA A 329 -31.21 -4.00 -14.60
CA ALA A 329 -30.25 -3.63 -13.55
C ALA A 329 -28.99 -4.52 -13.54
N ASN A 330 -29.10 -5.77 -14.01
CA ASN A 330 -27.99 -6.70 -14.15
C ASN A 330 -26.91 -6.26 -15.15
N ARG A 331 -27.23 -5.33 -16.07
CA ARG A 331 -26.28 -4.76 -17.03
C ARG A 331 -25.55 -3.52 -16.53
N CYS A 332 -25.97 -2.94 -15.41
CA CYS A 332 -25.31 -1.79 -14.80
C CYS A 332 -24.07 -2.22 -14.00
N GLY A 333 -22.97 -1.48 -14.15
CA GLY A 333 -21.79 -1.64 -13.29
C GLY A 333 -22.11 -1.38 -11.82
N ILE A 334 -21.19 -1.77 -10.94
CA ILE A 334 -21.30 -1.55 -9.49
C ILE A 334 -20.18 -0.61 -9.07
N CYS A 335 -20.49 0.42 -8.29
CA CYS A 335 -19.48 1.26 -7.64
C CYS A 335 -19.58 1.10 -6.13
N LEU A 336 -18.51 0.57 -5.51
CA LEU A 336 -18.36 0.54 -4.06
C LEU A 336 -17.53 1.75 -3.63
N TRP A 337 -18.06 2.54 -2.70
CA TRP A 337 -17.35 3.69 -2.13
C TRP A 337 -17.55 3.76 -0.61
N GLY A 338 -16.62 4.41 0.09
CA GLY A 338 -16.57 4.41 1.55
C GLY A 338 -15.92 5.66 2.14
N GLU A 339 -14.88 5.48 2.94
CA GLU A 339 -14.16 6.59 3.59
C GLU A 339 -13.08 7.18 2.69
N HIS A 340 -12.62 8.38 3.05
CA HIS A 340 -11.75 9.17 2.18
C HIS A 340 -10.26 8.98 2.44
N ALA A 341 -9.87 8.45 3.60
CA ALA A 341 -8.47 8.31 4.01
C ALA A 341 -7.97 6.86 3.98
N GLU A 342 -8.87 5.90 4.20
CA GLU A 342 -8.57 4.47 4.20
C GLU A 342 -9.81 3.72 3.73
N SER A 343 -9.63 2.56 3.07
CA SER A 343 -10.76 1.77 2.61
C SER A 343 -11.59 1.23 3.78
N ARG A 344 -12.89 0.95 3.57
CA ARG A 344 -13.72 0.29 4.60
C ARG A 344 -13.30 -1.15 4.87
N PHE A 345 -12.69 -1.80 3.87
CA PHE A 345 -12.03 -3.09 4.09
C PHE A 345 -10.87 -2.96 5.07
N TRP A 346 -10.03 -1.92 4.92
CA TRP A 346 -8.88 -1.70 5.82
C TRP A 346 -9.27 -1.21 7.22
N SER A 347 -10.18 -0.25 7.32
CA SER A 347 -10.56 0.37 8.61
C SER A 347 -11.40 -0.54 9.51
N TYR A 348 -12.19 -1.46 8.94
CA TYR A 348 -12.91 -2.49 9.70
C TYR A 348 -12.11 -3.78 9.86
N ASN A 349 -11.02 -3.94 9.11
CA ASN A 349 -10.10 -5.04 9.34
C ASN A 349 -9.40 -4.85 10.69
N THR A 350 -9.52 -5.89 11.51
CA THR A 350 -8.86 -5.98 12.81
C THR A 350 -7.90 -7.16 12.77
N GLY A 351 -6.80 -7.01 13.48
CA GLY A 351 -5.88 -8.08 13.78
C GLY A 351 -5.33 -7.82 15.16
N GLY A 352 -4.80 -8.86 15.77
CA GLY A 352 -4.14 -8.65 17.03
C GLY A 352 -2.84 -7.86 16.85
N ASP A 353 -2.07 -8.20 15.83
CA ASP A 353 -0.77 -7.63 15.47
C ASP A 353 -0.73 -7.34 13.96
N ALA A 354 0.39 -6.82 13.47
CA ALA A 354 0.57 -6.53 12.05
C ALA A 354 0.37 -7.78 11.16
N MET A 355 0.90 -8.93 11.57
CA MET A 355 0.88 -10.17 10.78
C MET A 355 -0.53 -10.73 10.62
N SER A 356 -1.22 -10.94 11.74
CA SER A 356 -2.63 -11.37 11.77
C SER A 356 -3.55 -10.36 11.09
N ARG A 357 -3.29 -9.05 11.23
CA ARG A 357 -4.05 -8.01 10.53
C ARG A 357 -3.90 -8.14 9.02
N MET A 358 -2.69 -8.38 8.50
CA MET A 358 -2.48 -8.58 7.07
C MET A 358 -3.11 -9.87 6.55
N SER A 359 -3.02 -10.97 7.30
CA SER A 359 -3.71 -12.22 6.97
C SER A 359 -5.22 -12.00 6.91
N ASN A 360 -5.82 -11.44 7.97
CA ASN A 360 -7.24 -11.15 8.06
C ASN A 360 -7.72 -10.22 6.94
N TYR A 361 -6.90 -9.25 6.53
CA TYR A 361 -7.22 -8.36 5.42
C TYR A 361 -7.40 -9.14 4.11
N GLN A 362 -6.47 -10.04 3.79
CA GLN A 362 -6.55 -10.86 2.58
C GLN A 362 -7.76 -11.80 2.63
N GLU A 363 -8.05 -12.43 3.78
CA GLU A 363 -9.25 -13.26 3.91
C GLU A 363 -10.55 -12.45 3.82
N TYR A 364 -10.56 -11.22 4.33
CA TYR A 364 -11.70 -10.32 4.26
C TYR A 364 -11.98 -9.93 2.80
N LEU A 365 -10.95 -9.60 2.03
CA LEU A 365 -11.07 -9.39 0.59
C LEU A 365 -11.57 -10.65 -0.14
N GLU A 366 -11.05 -11.83 0.20
CA GLU A 366 -11.52 -13.09 -0.38
C GLU A 366 -13.02 -13.33 -0.10
N ARG A 367 -13.50 -13.06 1.12
CA ARG A 367 -14.94 -13.19 1.45
C ARG A 367 -15.79 -12.14 0.76
N ALA A 368 -15.30 -10.90 0.66
CA ALA A 368 -16.00 -9.82 -0.01
C ALA A 368 -16.17 -10.09 -1.52
N PHE A 369 -15.19 -10.70 -2.16
CA PHE A 369 -15.20 -10.88 -3.62
C PHE A 369 -15.60 -12.28 -4.04
N SER A 370 -14.99 -13.34 -3.50
CA SER A 370 -15.28 -14.72 -3.89
C SER A 370 -16.44 -15.35 -3.11
N GLY A 371 -16.90 -14.71 -2.04
CA GLY A 371 -18.01 -15.16 -1.19
C GLY A 371 -17.54 -15.70 0.15
N GLY A 372 -18.45 -15.80 1.12
CA GLY A 372 -18.14 -16.11 2.53
C GLY A 372 -17.38 -17.42 2.78
N ASN A 373 -17.52 -18.41 1.89
CA ASN A 373 -16.76 -19.67 1.94
C ASN A 373 -15.39 -19.58 1.22
N ARG A 374 -15.01 -18.41 0.73
CA ARG A 374 -13.75 -18.11 0.02
C ARG A 374 -13.51 -18.97 -1.23
N ASN A 375 -14.59 -19.42 -1.88
CA ASN A 375 -14.57 -20.16 -3.13
C ASN A 375 -15.70 -19.66 -4.05
N PRO A 376 -15.40 -19.12 -5.25
CA PRO A 376 -16.43 -18.54 -6.12
C PRO A 376 -17.45 -19.57 -6.65
N LEU A 377 -17.15 -20.87 -6.59
CA LEU A 377 -18.09 -21.96 -6.94
C LEU A 377 -18.95 -22.41 -5.76
N SER A 378 -18.60 -22.05 -4.53
CA SER A 378 -19.33 -22.39 -3.31
C SER A 378 -19.60 -21.11 -2.52
N ARG A 379 -20.72 -20.46 -2.82
CA ARG A 379 -21.06 -19.15 -2.25
C ARG A 379 -22.27 -19.25 -1.34
N PRO A 380 -22.34 -18.45 -0.26
CA PRO A 380 -23.60 -18.20 0.43
C PRO A 380 -24.67 -17.67 -0.53
N GLU A 381 -25.94 -17.89 -0.20
CA GLU A 381 -27.07 -17.32 -0.93
C GLU A 381 -27.04 -15.78 -0.91
N ILE A 382 -27.56 -15.16 -1.95
CA ILE A 382 -27.70 -13.70 -2.01
C ILE A 382 -28.74 -13.24 -0.98
N LYS A 383 -28.29 -12.45 0.00
CA LYS A 383 -29.12 -11.86 1.04
C LYS A 383 -28.84 -10.36 1.17
N ASN A 384 -29.90 -9.61 1.48
CA ASN A 384 -29.79 -8.17 1.70
C ASN A 384 -29.28 -7.81 3.10
N TYR A 385 -29.37 -8.75 4.06
CA TYR A 385 -29.05 -8.55 5.47
C TYR A 385 -28.25 -9.74 6.03
N GLY A 386 -27.54 -9.50 7.13
CA GLY A 386 -26.68 -10.47 7.80
C GLY A 386 -25.25 -10.52 7.27
N ASN A 387 -24.88 -9.62 6.35
CA ASN A 387 -23.55 -9.47 5.75
C ASN A 387 -22.70 -8.53 6.63
N GLU A 388 -22.31 -9.01 7.80
CA GLU A 388 -21.60 -8.19 8.78
C GLU A 388 -20.14 -7.95 8.36
N VAL A 389 -19.73 -6.68 8.40
CA VAL A 389 -18.40 -6.21 7.95
C VAL A 389 -17.33 -6.28 9.04
N GLU A 390 -17.74 -6.58 10.27
CA GLU A 390 -16.89 -6.83 11.43
C GLU A 390 -17.19 -8.25 11.94
N ALA A 391 -16.23 -8.91 12.57
CA ALA A 391 -16.40 -10.25 13.11
C ALA A 391 -17.50 -10.27 14.19
N GLN A 392 -18.30 -11.35 14.24
CA GLN A 392 -19.40 -11.52 15.20
C GLN A 392 -19.25 -12.86 15.93
N GLY A 393 -18.71 -12.82 17.15
CA GLY A 393 -18.34 -14.04 17.88
C GLY A 393 -17.33 -14.86 17.08
N GLY A 394 -17.61 -16.15 16.87
CA GLY A 394 -16.76 -17.03 16.06
C GLY A 394 -16.89 -16.87 14.54
N ASN A 395 -17.81 -16.01 14.05
CA ASN A 395 -18.00 -15.81 12.63
C ASN A 395 -17.08 -14.69 12.11
N PRO A 396 -16.23 -14.96 11.10
CA PRO A 396 -15.41 -13.92 10.50
C PRO A 396 -16.26 -12.91 9.71
N PRO A 397 -15.72 -11.71 9.42
CA PRO A 397 -16.40 -10.71 8.60
C PRO A 397 -16.85 -11.29 7.26
N LEU A 398 -18.08 -11.00 6.84
CA LEU A 398 -18.70 -11.43 5.58
C LEU A 398 -18.79 -12.95 5.35
N ALA A 399 -18.75 -13.76 6.41
CA ALA A 399 -18.93 -15.22 6.30
C ALA A 399 -20.23 -15.65 5.60
N SER A 400 -21.26 -14.82 5.66
CA SER A 400 -22.60 -15.02 5.07
C SER A 400 -22.80 -14.30 3.74
N PHE A 401 -21.84 -13.48 3.29
CA PHE A 401 -22.00 -12.69 2.07
C PHE A 401 -21.79 -13.57 0.83
N ALA A 402 -22.65 -13.40 -0.18
CA ALA A 402 -22.55 -14.15 -1.43
C ALA A 402 -21.29 -13.83 -2.26
N GLY A 403 -20.60 -12.72 -1.97
CA GLY A 403 -19.42 -12.28 -2.69
C GLY A 403 -19.73 -11.58 -4.00
N LEU A 404 -18.89 -10.62 -4.39
CA LEU A 404 -19.04 -9.86 -5.64
C LEU A 404 -19.00 -10.72 -6.90
N ALA A 405 -18.38 -11.91 -6.86
CA ALA A 405 -18.41 -12.90 -7.93
C ALA A 405 -19.85 -13.32 -8.31
N SER A 406 -20.85 -13.07 -7.45
CA SER A 406 -22.29 -13.23 -7.75
C SER A 406 -22.80 -12.31 -8.86
N TRP A 407 -22.08 -11.24 -9.15
CA TRP A 407 -22.49 -10.25 -10.15
C TRP A 407 -21.36 -9.86 -11.11
N ILE A 408 -20.12 -9.87 -10.63
CA ILE A 408 -18.96 -9.42 -11.38
C ILE A 408 -18.19 -10.64 -11.88
N PRO A 409 -18.10 -10.84 -13.21
CA PRO A 409 -17.28 -11.91 -13.77
C PRO A 409 -15.80 -11.65 -13.52
N GLU A 410 -15.04 -12.71 -13.30
CA GLU A 410 -13.59 -12.61 -13.16
C GLU A 410 -12.93 -12.18 -14.48
N ARG A 411 -11.78 -11.51 -14.37
CA ARG A 411 -10.96 -10.95 -15.45
C ARG A 411 -9.56 -11.53 -15.34
N THR A 412 -8.92 -11.74 -16.49
CA THR A 412 -7.49 -12.08 -16.53
C THR A 412 -6.77 -11.18 -17.52
N ALA A 413 -5.59 -10.73 -17.09
CA ALA A 413 -4.63 -9.96 -17.90
C ALA A 413 -3.40 -10.79 -18.28
N ILE A 414 -3.51 -12.13 -18.19
CA ILE A 414 -2.41 -13.07 -18.36
C ILE A 414 -2.52 -13.70 -19.74
N SER A 415 -1.89 -13.06 -20.73
CA SER A 415 -1.91 -13.54 -22.11
C SER A 415 -0.62 -13.21 -22.86
N GLY A 416 -0.47 -13.83 -24.03
CA GLY A 416 0.70 -13.68 -24.89
C GLY A 416 1.65 -14.86 -24.74
N ASN A 417 2.95 -14.61 -24.83
CA ASN A 417 3.95 -15.67 -24.76
C ASN A 417 4.46 -15.89 -23.34
N LEU A 418 4.99 -17.09 -23.08
CA LEU A 418 5.85 -17.31 -21.92
C LEU A 418 7.04 -16.31 -21.93
N PRO A 419 7.56 -15.93 -20.74
CA PRO A 419 7.30 -16.53 -19.44
C PRO A 419 6.10 -15.97 -18.65
N PHE A 420 5.70 -16.72 -17.63
CA PHE A 420 4.80 -16.30 -16.56
C PHE A 420 5.47 -16.56 -15.21
N ALA A 421 5.40 -15.61 -14.28
CA ALA A 421 5.90 -15.81 -12.92
C ALA A 421 5.07 -15.09 -11.86
N THR A 422 5.09 -15.66 -10.66
CA THR A 422 4.63 -15.04 -9.42
C THR A 422 5.47 -15.55 -8.27
N HIS A 423 5.80 -14.67 -7.31
CA HIS A 423 6.32 -15.01 -5.99
C HIS A 423 5.22 -14.94 -4.93
N PHE A 424 3.97 -14.70 -5.35
CA PHE A 424 2.82 -14.42 -4.49
C PHE A 424 3.03 -13.18 -3.60
N ASN A 425 3.90 -12.27 -4.03
CA ASN A 425 4.14 -11.02 -3.32
C ASN A 425 2.91 -10.12 -3.43
N THR A 426 2.41 -9.66 -2.28
CA THR A 426 1.22 -8.82 -2.19
C THR A 426 1.55 -7.32 -2.16
N GLY A 427 2.83 -6.94 -2.20
CA GLY A 427 3.29 -5.53 -2.20
C GLY A 427 3.79 -5.03 -0.85
N ASN A 428 4.04 -5.93 0.11
CA ASN A 428 4.57 -5.60 1.44
C ASN A 428 5.22 -6.81 2.12
N GLY A 429 5.97 -6.55 3.18
CA GLY A 429 6.48 -7.60 4.08
C GLY A 429 7.08 -7.01 5.36
N GLU A 430 6.99 -7.74 6.47
CA GLU A 430 7.69 -7.41 7.72
C GLU A 430 9.22 -7.47 7.55
N ARG A 431 9.67 -8.26 6.58
CA ARG A 431 11.03 -8.40 6.12
C ARG A 431 11.05 -8.61 4.60
N TYR A 432 12.16 -8.27 3.97
CA TYR A 432 12.43 -8.66 2.60
C TYR A 432 13.28 -9.92 2.59
N ASN A 433 12.85 -10.93 1.84
CA ASN A 433 13.57 -12.18 1.67
C ASN A 433 14.11 -12.31 0.24
N TYR A 434 15.26 -12.94 0.10
CA TYR A 434 15.80 -13.42 -1.17
C TYR A 434 16.15 -14.91 -1.02
N LYS A 435 15.55 -15.73 -1.87
CA LYS A 435 15.62 -17.21 -1.82
C LYS A 435 15.45 -17.80 -0.40
N GLY A 436 14.45 -17.33 0.33
CA GLY A 436 14.04 -17.82 1.65
C GLY A 436 14.74 -17.14 2.84
N LYS A 437 15.79 -16.35 2.60
CA LYS A 437 16.61 -15.73 3.66
C LYS A 437 16.39 -14.22 3.70
N LYS A 438 16.33 -13.65 4.90
CA LYS A 438 16.16 -12.21 5.12
C LYS A 438 17.36 -11.43 4.58
N THR A 439 17.09 -10.38 3.79
CA THR A 439 18.11 -9.44 3.29
C THR A 439 17.82 -7.98 3.66
N ALA A 440 16.56 -7.62 3.92
CA ALA A 440 16.19 -6.29 4.40
C ALA A 440 15.02 -6.31 5.40
N GLY A 441 14.73 -5.14 6.00
CA GLY A 441 13.68 -4.95 6.99
C GLY A 441 12.27 -4.81 6.39
N SER A 442 11.36 -4.27 7.20
CA SER A 442 9.95 -4.04 6.85
C SER A 442 9.81 -3.07 5.70
N TRP A 443 8.91 -3.36 4.76
CA TRP A 443 8.73 -2.61 3.53
C TRP A 443 7.29 -2.69 3.00
N TYR A 444 6.92 -1.68 2.22
CA TYR A 444 5.67 -1.60 1.47
C TYR A 444 5.95 -0.94 0.12
N ASN A 445 5.57 -1.58 -0.98
CA ASN A 445 5.60 -1.03 -2.32
C ASN A 445 4.69 -1.83 -3.27
N MET A 446 3.60 -1.21 -3.74
CA MET A 446 2.63 -1.88 -4.63
C MET A 446 3.19 -2.19 -6.02
N SER A 447 4.22 -1.49 -6.50
CA SER A 447 4.87 -1.86 -7.77
C SER A 447 5.61 -3.20 -7.68
N SER A 448 5.88 -3.70 -6.47
CA SER A 448 6.41 -5.05 -6.21
C SER A 448 5.33 -6.14 -6.08
N GLN A 449 4.03 -5.80 -6.14
CA GLN A 449 2.96 -6.80 -6.07
C GLN A 449 2.93 -7.64 -7.35
N ASP A 450 2.98 -8.96 -7.23
CA ASP A 450 2.93 -9.82 -8.41
C ASP A 450 1.54 -9.78 -9.08
N VAL A 451 1.42 -10.40 -10.26
CA VAL A 451 0.08 -10.74 -10.80
C VAL A 451 -0.66 -11.59 -9.77
N VAL A 452 -1.87 -11.16 -9.40
CA VAL A 452 -2.68 -11.87 -8.41
C VAL A 452 -3.42 -13.07 -9.05
N PRO A 453 -3.72 -14.14 -8.29
CA PRO A 453 -4.53 -15.25 -8.79
C PRO A 453 -5.86 -14.78 -9.36
N THR A 454 -6.24 -15.27 -10.54
CA THR A 454 -7.57 -15.03 -11.12
C THR A 454 -8.67 -15.58 -10.22
N TYR A 455 -8.40 -16.70 -9.54
CA TYR A 455 -9.35 -17.33 -8.62
C TYR A 455 -8.82 -17.28 -7.19
N ARG A 456 -9.68 -16.82 -6.27
CA ARG A 456 -9.35 -16.56 -4.86
C ARG A 456 -10.42 -17.12 -3.91
N TRP A 457 -10.65 -18.43 -3.83
CA TRP A 457 -9.89 -19.52 -4.44
C TRP A 457 -10.79 -20.55 -5.14
N MET A 458 -10.41 -21.00 -6.34
CA MET A 458 -11.09 -22.11 -7.00
C MET A 458 -10.49 -23.43 -6.51
N VAL A 459 -11.03 -23.95 -5.41
CA VAL A 459 -10.69 -25.27 -4.84
C VAL A 459 -11.72 -26.28 -5.30
N VAL A 460 -11.28 -27.33 -5.97
CA VAL A 460 -12.16 -28.28 -6.67
C VAL A 460 -11.65 -29.72 -6.54
N LYS A 461 -12.55 -30.68 -6.77
CA LYS A 461 -12.16 -32.08 -6.98
C LYS A 461 -11.27 -32.18 -8.22
N PRO A 462 -10.31 -33.12 -8.25
CA PRO A 462 -9.32 -33.22 -9.31
C PRO A 462 -9.93 -33.21 -10.72
N GLU A 463 -9.41 -32.37 -11.61
CA GLU A 463 -9.85 -32.29 -13.03
C GLU A 463 -11.32 -31.93 -13.25
N THR A 464 -12.00 -31.35 -12.25
CA THR A 464 -13.41 -30.94 -12.35
C THR A 464 -13.61 -29.47 -11.97
N GLU A 465 -14.86 -29.00 -12.05
CA GLU A 465 -15.31 -27.73 -11.46
C GLU A 465 -16.25 -27.98 -10.26
N VAL A 466 -16.17 -29.16 -9.64
CA VAL A 466 -16.94 -29.47 -8.42
C VAL A 466 -16.17 -28.94 -7.23
N ALA A 467 -16.72 -27.94 -6.53
CA ALA A 467 -16.08 -27.32 -5.37
C ALA A 467 -15.67 -28.35 -4.29
N SER A 468 -14.53 -28.12 -3.66
CA SER A 468 -14.03 -28.87 -2.50
C SER A 468 -13.64 -27.89 -1.37
N THR A 469 -13.65 -28.39 -0.14
CA THR A 469 -13.19 -27.69 1.07
C THR A 469 -12.02 -28.41 1.74
N ASP A 470 -11.43 -29.42 1.09
CA ASP A 470 -10.42 -30.30 1.69
C ASP A 470 -9.06 -29.63 1.86
N VAL A 471 -8.80 -28.57 1.09
CA VAL A 471 -7.63 -27.69 1.21
C VAL A 471 -8.09 -26.24 1.19
N GLN A 472 -7.56 -25.41 2.09
CA GLN A 472 -7.79 -23.97 2.13
C GLN A 472 -6.49 -23.24 1.78
N PRO A 473 -6.42 -22.60 0.60
CA PRO A 473 -5.33 -21.70 0.26
C PRO A 473 -5.47 -20.36 0.99
N SER A 474 -4.34 -19.70 1.26
CA SER A 474 -4.28 -18.32 1.74
C SER A 474 -2.97 -17.66 1.33
N PHE A 475 -2.93 -16.32 1.31
CA PHE A 475 -1.63 -15.64 1.40
C PHE A 475 -1.12 -15.67 2.84
N THR A 476 0.19 -15.70 3.02
CA THR A 476 0.83 -15.53 4.32
C THR A 476 2.03 -14.61 4.20
N ASN A 477 2.25 -13.78 5.22
CA ASN A 477 3.47 -13.00 5.40
C ASN A 477 4.44 -13.66 6.40
N GLU A 478 4.07 -14.81 7.00
CA GLU A 478 4.86 -15.54 8.00
C GLU A 478 6.21 -16.01 7.46
N ASP A 479 6.31 -16.21 6.15
CA ASP A 479 7.55 -16.54 5.45
C ASP A 479 7.37 -16.20 3.95
N ALA A 480 8.47 -16.03 3.23
CA ALA A 480 8.47 -15.79 1.79
C ALA A 480 9.77 -16.28 1.14
N TYR A 481 9.67 -16.85 -0.06
CA TYR A 481 10.87 -17.19 -0.82
C TYR A 481 11.55 -15.94 -1.36
N THR A 482 10.81 -15.02 -1.99
CA THR A 482 11.37 -13.73 -2.41
C THR A 482 10.33 -12.63 -2.24
N GLY A 483 10.73 -11.49 -1.68
CA GLY A 483 9.80 -10.45 -1.25
C GLY A 483 9.27 -10.71 0.17
N GLY A 484 7.95 -10.57 0.36
CA GLY A 484 7.35 -10.48 1.70
C GLY A 484 6.12 -11.37 1.95
N ALA A 485 5.70 -12.17 0.97
CA ALA A 485 4.57 -13.09 1.12
C ALA A 485 4.79 -14.40 0.34
N ALA A 486 4.00 -15.41 0.68
CA ALA A 486 3.90 -16.69 -0.03
C ALA A 486 2.44 -17.17 -0.11
N LEU A 487 2.18 -18.12 -0.99
CA LEU A 487 0.95 -18.93 -0.96
C LEU A 487 1.09 -20.02 0.10
N ARG A 488 0.11 -20.18 0.98
CA ARG A 488 -0.01 -21.30 1.91
C ARG A 488 -1.11 -22.23 1.44
N LEU A 489 -0.84 -23.54 1.45
CA LEU A 489 -1.82 -24.59 1.22
C LEU A 489 -1.99 -25.39 2.51
N LYS A 490 -3.14 -25.21 3.18
CA LYS A 490 -3.46 -25.92 4.42
C LYS A 490 -4.53 -26.98 4.16
N GLY A 491 -4.28 -28.22 4.57
CA GLY A 491 -5.29 -29.26 4.54
C GLY A 491 -6.34 -29.07 5.65
N VAL A 492 -7.57 -29.44 5.34
CA VAL A 492 -8.75 -29.31 6.21
C VAL A 492 -9.37 -30.68 6.46
N ASN A 493 -9.54 -31.46 5.40
CA ASN A 493 -10.08 -32.82 5.48
C ASN A 493 -9.10 -33.82 4.84
N ASN A 494 -9.30 -35.09 5.18
CA ASN A 494 -8.64 -36.19 4.52
C ASN A 494 -9.15 -36.32 3.08
N ALA A 495 -8.29 -36.17 2.07
CA ALA A 495 -8.65 -36.31 0.67
C ALA A 495 -7.52 -36.89 -0.16
N THR A 496 -7.84 -37.80 -1.09
CA THR A 496 -6.85 -38.42 -1.99
C THR A 496 -6.21 -37.40 -2.93
N ALA A 497 -6.98 -36.43 -3.43
CA ALA A 497 -6.44 -35.30 -4.17
C ALA A 497 -7.41 -34.12 -4.21
N THR A 498 -6.86 -32.91 -4.26
CA THR A 498 -7.58 -31.64 -4.38
C THR A 498 -6.84 -30.71 -5.33
N ASP A 499 -7.57 -30.11 -6.28
CA ASP A 499 -7.02 -29.12 -7.21
C ASP A 499 -7.30 -27.70 -6.71
N VAL A 500 -6.25 -26.87 -6.70
CA VAL A 500 -6.31 -25.44 -6.44
C VAL A 500 -5.96 -24.74 -7.74
N VAL A 501 -6.97 -24.32 -8.49
CA VAL A 501 -6.81 -23.60 -9.76
C VAL A 501 -6.60 -22.12 -9.44
N LEU A 502 -5.46 -21.55 -9.87
CA LEU A 502 -5.04 -20.21 -9.46
C LEU A 502 -5.25 -19.18 -10.56
N PHE A 503 -4.81 -19.48 -11.77
CA PHE A 503 -4.75 -18.52 -12.87
C PHE A 503 -5.56 -19.01 -14.07
N LYS A 504 -6.34 -18.11 -14.66
CA LYS A 504 -6.87 -18.22 -16.02
C LYS A 504 -5.91 -17.50 -16.94
N THR A 505 -5.52 -18.14 -18.03
CA THR A 505 -4.48 -17.62 -18.92
C THR A 505 -4.84 -17.82 -20.39
N ASN A 506 -4.21 -17.03 -21.25
CA ASN A 506 -4.12 -17.27 -22.68
C ASN A 506 -2.65 -17.18 -23.10
N LEU A 507 -1.85 -18.05 -22.50
CA LEU A 507 -0.40 -18.10 -22.69
C LEU A 507 -0.02 -19.16 -23.71
N THR A 508 1.00 -18.89 -24.51
CA THR A 508 1.59 -19.86 -25.45
C THR A 508 3.10 -19.91 -25.30
N PRO A 509 3.72 -21.10 -25.18
CA PRO A 509 5.16 -21.20 -25.34
C PRO A 509 5.54 -20.77 -26.77
N SER A 510 6.56 -19.93 -26.86
CA SER A 510 7.04 -19.35 -28.11
C SER A 510 8.24 -20.08 -28.68
N LYS A 511 9.09 -20.67 -27.82
CA LYS A 511 10.36 -21.25 -28.24
C LYS A 511 10.85 -22.35 -27.32
N GLY A 512 11.33 -23.45 -27.91
CA GLY A 512 12.09 -24.46 -27.20
C GLY A 512 11.31 -25.20 -26.10
N LYS A 513 12.03 -25.67 -25.08
CA LYS A 513 11.45 -26.48 -24.01
C LYS A 513 10.79 -25.60 -22.95
N VAL A 514 9.63 -26.03 -22.46
CA VAL A 514 8.98 -25.39 -21.32
C VAL A 514 9.51 -25.97 -20.02
N VAL A 515 9.91 -25.09 -19.11
CA VAL A 515 10.40 -25.43 -17.77
C VAL A 515 9.58 -24.69 -16.74
N ALA A 516 9.19 -25.38 -15.67
CA ALA A 516 8.65 -24.76 -14.48
C ALA A 516 9.71 -24.64 -13.38
N LYS A 517 9.73 -23.50 -12.67
CA LYS A 517 10.44 -23.33 -11.41
C LYS A 517 9.44 -23.05 -10.29
N VAL A 518 9.43 -23.88 -9.25
CA VAL A 518 8.48 -23.78 -8.14
C VAL A 518 9.23 -23.87 -6.81
N ALA A 519 9.19 -22.82 -5.98
CA ALA A 519 9.80 -22.84 -4.66
C ALA A 519 8.80 -23.29 -3.60
N ILE A 520 9.12 -24.35 -2.87
CA ILE A 520 8.25 -24.97 -1.86
C ILE A 520 8.94 -25.09 -0.51
N LYS A 521 8.16 -25.09 0.57
CA LYS A 521 8.62 -25.32 1.94
C LYS A 521 7.58 -26.11 2.74
N THR A 522 8.00 -27.23 3.32
CA THR A 522 7.16 -28.08 4.19
C THR A 522 7.34 -27.73 5.67
N GLY A 523 8.44 -27.04 6.03
CA GLY A 523 8.78 -26.72 7.42
C GLY A 523 9.22 -27.92 8.26
N LYS A 524 9.51 -29.08 7.63
CA LYS A 524 9.87 -30.33 8.31
C LYS A 524 11.31 -30.72 8.03
N GLU A 525 12.05 -31.10 9.07
CA GLU A 525 13.39 -31.65 8.94
C GLU A 525 13.39 -33.01 8.24
N GLY A 526 14.49 -33.32 7.55
CA GLY A 526 14.66 -34.55 6.78
C GLY A 526 13.92 -34.58 5.44
N ASN A 527 13.95 -35.76 4.79
CA ASN A 527 13.39 -35.96 3.46
C ASN A 527 11.86 -36.17 3.51
N ASN A 528 11.10 -35.12 3.20
CA ASN A 528 9.64 -35.10 3.31
C ASN A 528 8.99 -34.97 1.93
N ASP A 529 8.07 -35.88 1.57
CA ASP A 529 7.26 -35.72 0.37
C ASP A 529 6.36 -34.48 0.50
N SER A 530 6.45 -33.56 -0.46
CA SER A 530 5.59 -32.37 -0.48
C SER A 530 4.13 -32.70 -0.78
N LYS A 531 3.85 -33.89 -1.32
CA LYS A 531 2.55 -34.31 -1.86
C LYS A 531 1.96 -33.32 -2.89
N LEU A 532 2.78 -32.43 -3.43
CA LEU A 532 2.37 -31.31 -4.27
C LEU A 532 2.75 -31.55 -5.73
N SER A 533 1.85 -31.23 -6.64
CA SER A 533 2.11 -31.20 -8.07
C SER A 533 1.73 -29.85 -8.67
N LEU A 534 2.50 -29.37 -9.64
CA LEU A 534 2.07 -28.33 -10.57
C LEU A 534 1.02 -28.92 -11.50
N ILE A 535 -0.11 -28.23 -11.69
CA ILE A 535 -1.09 -28.58 -12.73
C ILE A 535 -1.24 -27.46 -13.75
N VAL A 536 -1.34 -27.84 -15.02
CA VAL A 536 -1.58 -26.92 -16.13
C VAL A 536 -2.62 -27.52 -17.08
N ARG A 537 -3.54 -26.69 -17.55
CA ARG A 537 -4.52 -27.09 -18.56
C ARG A 537 -4.04 -26.59 -19.92
N VAL A 538 -3.75 -27.52 -20.83
CA VAL A 538 -3.19 -27.25 -22.16
C VAL A 538 -4.14 -27.80 -23.21
N ASN A 539 -4.60 -26.94 -24.12
CA ASN A 539 -5.56 -27.30 -25.18
C ASN A 539 -6.75 -28.13 -24.65
N GLY A 540 -7.34 -27.73 -23.53
CA GLY A 540 -8.47 -28.40 -22.90
C GLY A 540 -8.14 -29.54 -21.93
N ALA A 541 -6.91 -30.09 -21.92
CA ALA A 541 -6.51 -31.24 -21.11
C ALA A 541 -5.61 -30.86 -19.92
N TRP A 542 -5.85 -31.46 -18.76
CA TRP A 542 -5.01 -31.26 -17.58
C TRP A 542 -3.76 -32.13 -17.60
N LYS A 543 -2.66 -31.57 -17.14
CA LYS A 543 -1.35 -32.21 -16.96
C LYS A 543 -0.86 -31.93 -15.55
N ALA A 544 -0.29 -32.93 -14.88
CA ALA A 544 0.20 -32.83 -13.52
C ALA A 544 1.67 -33.25 -13.43
N TYR A 545 2.50 -32.44 -12.77
CA TYR A 545 3.92 -32.68 -12.60
C TYR A 545 4.28 -32.63 -11.12
N ALA A 546 4.77 -33.73 -10.56
CA ALA A 546 5.14 -33.82 -9.16
C ALA A 546 6.33 -32.91 -8.83
N LEU A 547 6.27 -32.24 -7.69
CA LEU A 547 7.35 -31.38 -7.19
C LEU A 547 8.34 -32.13 -6.28
N GLY A 548 8.00 -33.36 -5.89
CA GLY A 548 8.86 -34.27 -5.12
C GLY A 548 9.09 -33.81 -3.68
N ASN A 549 10.18 -34.27 -3.09
CA ASN A 549 10.44 -34.11 -1.66
C ASN A 549 11.20 -32.81 -1.33
N THR A 550 11.04 -32.28 -0.12
CA THR A 550 11.98 -31.32 0.49
C THR A 550 12.98 -32.07 1.36
N GLU A 551 14.25 -31.65 1.35
CA GLU A 551 15.34 -32.36 2.03
C GLU A 551 15.51 -31.97 3.51
N ASN A 552 14.98 -30.80 3.88
CA ASN A 552 15.01 -30.24 5.22
C ASN A 552 13.88 -29.20 5.37
N ALA A 553 13.87 -28.48 6.50
CA ALA A 553 12.81 -27.53 6.82
C ALA A 553 12.83 -26.25 5.96
N ASN A 554 13.91 -25.95 5.23
CA ASN A 554 14.09 -24.69 4.47
C ASN A 554 13.35 -24.70 3.12
N TRP A 555 13.34 -23.54 2.45
CA TRP A 555 12.84 -23.43 1.09
C TRP A 555 13.67 -24.27 0.09
N THR A 556 12.99 -24.89 -0.87
CA THR A 556 13.63 -25.61 -1.98
C THR A 556 13.01 -25.19 -3.31
N GLU A 557 13.80 -24.70 -4.26
CA GLU A 557 13.34 -24.46 -5.64
C GLU A 557 13.41 -25.76 -6.45
N LYS A 558 12.28 -26.15 -7.03
CA LYS A 558 12.12 -27.30 -7.92
C LYS A 558 12.13 -26.84 -9.36
N LYS A 559 12.99 -27.44 -10.18
CA LYS A 559 13.02 -27.26 -11.63
C LYS A 559 12.40 -28.50 -12.28
N VAL A 560 11.32 -28.32 -13.03
CA VAL A 560 10.56 -29.41 -13.67
C VAL A 560 10.45 -29.15 -15.17
N GLU A 561 10.89 -30.10 -15.99
CA GLU A 561 10.69 -30.02 -17.44
C GLU A 561 9.26 -30.44 -17.80
N LEU A 562 8.54 -29.59 -18.53
CA LEU A 562 7.17 -29.87 -19.00
C LEU A 562 7.24 -30.46 -20.41
N ASN A 563 7.88 -31.63 -20.54
CA ASN A 563 8.34 -32.23 -21.80
C ASN A 563 7.22 -32.54 -22.82
N ASP A 564 5.97 -32.57 -22.38
CA ASP A 564 4.79 -32.81 -23.21
C ASP A 564 4.06 -31.51 -23.60
N ILE A 565 4.61 -30.33 -23.27
CA ILE A 565 4.13 -29.02 -23.74
C ILE A 565 5.11 -28.45 -24.77
N THR A 566 4.62 -28.13 -25.97
CA THR A 566 5.43 -27.61 -27.08
C THR A 566 5.02 -26.21 -27.50
N ALA A 567 5.88 -25.54 -28.27
CA ALA A 567 5.60 -24.23 -28.83
C ALA A 567 4.24 -24.17 -29.56
N GLY A 568 3.53 -23.05 -29.38
CA GLY A 568 2.21 -22.78 -29.98
C GLY A 568 1.02 -23.44 -29.27
N GLN A 569 1.22 -24.30 -28.27
CA GLN A 569 0.11 -24.86 -27.49
C GLN A 569 -0.42 -23.84 -26.48
N LYS A 570 -1.75 -23.76 -26.35
CA LYS A 570 -2.41 -22.80 -25.45
C LYS A 570 -2.46 -23.36 -24.04
N ILE A 571 -1.88 -22.62 -23.10
CA ILE A 571 -2.00 -22.82 -21.65
C ILE A 571 -3.18 -21.97 -21.16
N GLU A 572 -4.21 -22.63 -20.66
CA GLU A 572 -5.51 -22.03 -20.31
C GLU A 572 -5.68 -21.82 -18.80
N ARG A 573 -5.08 -22.71 -18.01
CA ARG A 573 -5.12 -22.66 -16.55
C ARG A 573 -3.79 -23.11 -15.95
N ILE A 574 -3.43 -22.50 -14.83
CA ILE A 574 -2.28 -22.88 -14.00
C ILE A 574 -2.78 -23.04 -12.56
N GLY A 575 -2.35 -24.08 -11.87
CA GLY A 575 -2.74 -24.36 -10.50
C GLY A 575 -1.82 -25.38 -9.82
N LEU A 576 -2.28 -25.87 -8.67
CA LEU A 576 -1.56 -26.88 -7.88
C LEU A 576 -2.51 -28.02 -7.52
N ARG A 577 -1.99 -29.26 -7.45
CA ARG A 577 -2.70 -30.43 -6.92
C ARG A 577 -2.04 -30.89 -5.64
N VAL A 578 -2.81 -30.93 -4.56
CA VAL A 578 -2.41 -31.56 -3.30
C VAL A 578 -2.91 -32.99 -3.31
N LYS A 579 -2.01 -33.97 -3.09
CA LYS A 579 -2.37 -35.38 -2.91
C LYS A 579 -2.42 -35.73 -1.44
N ASP A 580 -3.28 -36.68 -1.08
CA ASP A 580 -3.36 -37.28 0.25
C ASP A 580 -3.28 -36.23 1.38
N SER A 581 -4.05 -35.15 1.24
CA SER A 581 -4.11 -34.09 2.25
C SER A 581 -4.77 -34.61 3.51
N ASP A 582 -4.33 -34.12 4.65
CA ASP A 582 -4.91 -34.30 5.97
C ASP A 582 -4.90 -32.95 6.71
N ALA A 583 -5.40 -32.90 7.93
CA ALA A 583 -5.45 -31.65 8.71
C ALA A 583 -4.05 -31.09 9.07
N ASP A 584 -2.99 -31.90 8.99
CA ASP A 584 -1.60 -31.52 9.28
C ASP A 584 -0.85 -31.06 8.01
N TYR A 585 -1.44 -31.20 6.84
CA TYR A 585 -0.86 -30.73 5.59
C TYR A 585 -0.73 -29.21 5.60
N ASN A 586 0.51 -28.72 5.49
CA ASN A 586 0.82 -27.30 5.46
C ASN A 586 2.08 -27.08 4.62
N VAL A 587 1.90 -26.60 3.38
CA VAL A 587 3.00 -26.34 2.46
C VAL A 587 2.94 -24.90 1.98
N LEU A 588 4.08 -24.22 2.02
CA LEU A 588 4.23 -22.89 1.44
C LEU A 588 4.77 -23.00 0.02
N VAL A 589 4.29 -22.14 -0.86
CA VAL A 589 4.76 -21.96 -2.24
C VAL A 589 5.13 -20.49 -2.41
N GLY A 590 6.42 -20.22 -2.60
CA GLY A 590 6.98 -18.86 -2.65
C GLY A 590 7.38 -18.42 -4.05
N LYS A 591 7.25 -19.30 -5.04
CA LYS A 591 7.48 -19.02 -6.46
C LYS A 591 6.73 -20.01 -7.32
N LEU A 592 6.14 -19.55 -8.42
CA LEU A 592 5.66 -20.35 -9.55
C LEU A 592 6.03 -19.61 -10.83
N GLU A 593 6.95 -20.18 -11.60
CA GLU A 593 7.39 -19.66 -12.90
C GLU A 593 7.20 -20.74 -13.98
N LEU A 594 6.64 -20.37 -15.13
CA LEU A 594 6.67 -21.13 -16.38
C LEU A 594 7.49 -20.33 -17.39
N ASN A 595 8.55 -20.91 -17.93
CA ASN A 595 9.47 -20.25 -18.84
C ASN A 595 9.78 -21.18 -20.02
N ASP A 596 10.17 -20.60 -21.15
CA ASP A 596 10.60 -21.33 -22.34
C ASP A 596 12.03 -20.88 -22.74
N ASP A 597 12.50 -21.17 -23.95
CA ASP A 597 13.85 -20.80 -24.40
C ASP A 597 13.92 -19.41 -25.06
N VAL A 598 12.89 -18.57 -24.90
CA VAL A 598 12.94 -17.16 -25.33
C VAL A 598 14.01 -16.42 -24.55
N THR A 599 14.67 -15.46 -25.20
CA THR A 599 15.64 -14.57 -24.57
C THR A 599 15.37 -13.15 -25.01
N ALA A 600 15.45 -12.20 -24.09
CA ALA A 600 15.30 -10.78 -24.37
C ALA A 600 16.41 -10.00 -23.63
N THR A 601 16.87 -8.91 -24.24
CA THR A 601 17.87 -8.05 -23.60
C THR A 601 17.18 -6.80 -23.06
N PRO A 602 17.23 -6.56 -21.74
CA PRO A 602 16.63 -5.37 -21.14
C PRO A 602 17.51 -4.15 -21.42
N ALA A 603 16.90 -2.96 -21.49
CA ALA A 603 17.65 -1.72 -21.49
C ALA A 603 18.50 -1.60 -20.20
N ASN A 604 19.65 -0.92 -20.28
CA ASN A 604 20.48 -0.67 -19.11
C ASN A 604 19.87 0.44 -18.25
N VAL A 605 20.13 0.39 -16.95
CA VAL A 605 19.88 1.50 -16.03
C VAL A 605 20.92 2.60 -16.28
N LYS A 606 20.50 3.87 -16.17
CA LYS A 606 21.38 5.06 -16.19
C LYS A 606 20.93 6.08 -15.16
N ASP A 607 21.77 7.09 -14.92
CA ASP A 607 21.43 8.26 -14.09
C ASP A 607 20.88 7.92 -12.70
N LEU A 608 21.33 6.79 -12.12
CA LEU A 608 20.96 6.40 -10.78
C LEU A 608 21.35 7.52 -9.81
N THR A 609 20.41 7.89 -8.95
CA THR A 609 20.57 8.89 -7.90
C THR A 609 20.04 8.31 -6.59
N VAL A 610 20.77 8.52 -5.49
CA VAL A 610 20.41 8.02 -4.16
C VAL A 610 20.30 9.19 -3.19
N GLN A 611 19.13 9.38 -2.58
CA GLN A 611 18.97 10.29 -1.45
C GLN A 611 19.07 9.51 -0.13
N VAL A 612 19.94 9.97 0.77
CA VAL A 612 20.07 9.39 2.11
C VAL A 612 19.00 9.97 3.02
N LYS A 613 18.24 9.09 3.68
CA LYS A 613 17.16 9.41 4.63
C LYS A 613 17.39 8.67 5.93
N GLU A 614 16.87 9.23 7.03
CA GLU A 614 16.83 8.54 8.34
C GLU A 614 18.18 7.91 8.76
N GLU A 615 19.31 8.57 8.50
CA GLU A 615 20.64 8.02 8.80
C GLU A 615 20.95 8.10 10.30
N THR A 616 21.36 6.95 10.85
CA THR A 616 21.82 6.79 12.24
C THR A 616 23.27 6.27 12.23
N LYS A 617 23.87 5.99 13.39
CA LYS A 617 25.19 5.37 13.47
C LYS A 617 25.26 3.99 12.79
N ASN A 618 24.19 3.19 12.90
CA ASN A 618 24.17 1.79 12.44
C ASN A 618 23.06 1.49 11.41
N SER A 619 22.36 2.49 10.87
CA SER A 619 21.40 2.29 9.79
C SER A 619 21.23 3.51 8.89
N LEU A 620 20.63 3.31 7.72
CA LEU A 620 20.07 4.39 6.88
C LEU A 620 18.94 3.88 6.00
N SER A 621 18.10 4.79 5.53
CA SER A 621 17.12 4.56 4.46
C SER A 621 17.62 5.20 3.16
N VAL A 622 17.36 4.56 2.02
CA VAL A 622 17.69 5.12 0.69
C VAL A 622 16.45 5.31 -0.16
N LYS A 623 16.28 6.52 -0.69
CA LYS A 623 15.33 6.83 -1.76
C LYS A 623 16.11 6.88 -3.07
N ALA A 624 15.85 5.95 -3.98
CA ALA A 624 16.58 5.84 -5.24
C ALA A 624 15.68 6.15 -6.44
N VAL A 625 16.23 6.83 -7.44
CA VAL A 625 15.58 7.16 -8.72
C VAL A 625 16.57 6.92 -9.85
N TRP A 626 16.13 6.43 -10.99
CA TRP A 626 16.98 6.18 -12.16
C TRP A 626 16.23 6.37 -13.47
N GLY A 627 16.98 6.42 -14.57
CA GLY A 627 16.44 6.30 -15.92
C GLY A 627 16.92 5.00 -16.58
N ILE A 628 16.53 4.82 -17.86
CA ILE A 628 17.02 3.71 -18.68
C ILE A 628 17.59 4.19 -20.02
N ASP A 629 18.47 3.38 -20.60
CA ASP A 629 19.06 3.58 -21.92
C ASP A 629 18.08 3.25 -23.05
N LYS A 630 16.94 3.95 -23.07
CA LYS A 630 15.91 3.86 -24.09
C LYS A 630 15.44 5.26 -24.46
N ASP A 631 15.48 5.58 -25.76
CA ASP A 631 14.94 6.84 -26.27
C ASP A 631 13.40 6.80 -26.24
N PRO A 632 12.72 7.77 -25.61
CA PRO A 632 11.26 7.90 -25.67
C PRO A 632 10.72 8.17 -27.08
N GLY A 633 11.55 8.65 -28.01
CA GLY A 633 11.10 9.09 -29.33
C GLY A 633 10.05 10.19 -29.19
N GLN A 634 8.85 9.97 -29.76
CA GLN A 634 7.71 10.90 -29.65
C GLN A 634 6.70 10.50 -28.57
N ASN A 635 6.98 9.43 -27.81
CA ASN A 635 6.06 8.93 -26.80
C ASN A 635 6.18 9.75 -25.50
N PRO A 636 5.06 9.94 -24.77
CA PRO A 636 5.05 10.62 -23.47
C PRO A 636 5.87 9.90 -22.40
N THR A 637 5.92 8.57 -22.49
CA THR A 637 6.50 7.67 -21.50
C THR A 637 7.03 6.44 -22.22
N VAL A 638 8.23 6.01 -21.85
CA VAL A 638 8.75 4.70 -22.21
C VAL A 638 8.17 3.68 -21.26
N TYR A 639 7.48 2.68 -21.77
CA TYR A 639 6.98 1.59 -20.93
C TYR A 639 8.04 0.51 -20.76
N ASN A 640 7.99 -0.21 -19.65
CA ASN A 640 8.95 -1.27 -19.34
C ASN A 640 8.98 -2.37 -20.42
N ASP A 641 7.81 -2.72 -20.99
CA ASP A 641 7.70 -3.71 -22.06
C ASP A 641 8.45 -3.30 -23.33
N GLU A 642 8.42 -2.02 -23.72
CA GLU A 642 9.16 -1.46 -24.87
C GLU A 642 10.69 -1.49 -24.66
N ALA A 643 11.13 -1.60 -23.41
CA ALA A 643 12.51 -1.72 -23.01
C ALA A 643 12.93 -3.16 -22.65
N ASN A 644 12.05 -4.15 -22.87
CA ASN A 644 12.21 -5.54 -22.45
C ASN A 644 12.52 -5.69 -20.96
N ILE A 645 11.94 -4.85 -20.10
CA ILE A 645 12.10 -4.89 -18.64
C ILE A 645 10.83 -5.48 -18.02
N ASP A 646 10.98 -6.46 -17.13
CA ASP A 646 9.89 -6.91 -16.26
C ASP A 646 9.88 -6.10 -14.97
N HIS A 647 11.03 -6.02 -14.31
CA HIS A 647 11.25 -5.27 -13.07
C HIS A 647 12.72 -4.87 -12.91
N PHE A 648 13.00 -4.11 -11.86
CA PHE A 648 14.34 -3.76 -11.39
C PHE A 648 14.65 -4.47 -10.09
N GLU A 649 15.87 -4.97 -9.95
CA GLU A 649 16.41 -5.46 -8.68
C GLU A 649 17.22 -4.35 -8.02
N ILE A 650 17.01 -4.17 -6.72
CA ILE A 650 17.73 -3.22 -5.87
C ILE A 650 18.72 -3.99 -5.04
N LEU A 651 19.99 -3.67 -5.20
CA LEU A 651 21.11 -4.44 -4.69
C LEU A 651 21.87 -3.64 -3.63
N TYR A 652 22.43 -4.36 -2.65
CA TYR A 652 23.27 -3.81 -1.60
C TYR A 652 24.56 -4.63 -1.50
N LYS A 653 25.67 -3.94 -1.27
CA LYS A 653 26.92 -4.57 -0.79
C LYS A 653 27.65 -3.63 0.16
N ASN A 654 28.45 -4.21 1.05
CA ASN A 654 29.33 -3.47 1.95
C ASN A 654 30.77 -3.52 1.43
N GLY A 655 31.30 -2.37 1.02
CA GLY A 655 32.60 -2.27 0.35
C GLY A 655 32.54 -2.62 -1.14
N GLU A 656 33.58 -2.21 -1.87
CA GLU A 656 33.70 -2.41 -3.32
C GLU A 656 33.63 -3.89 -3.73
N ASN A 657 34.24 -4.77 -2.93
CA ASN A 657 34.25 -6.22 -3.16
C ASN A 657 33.32 -6.97 -2.20
N GLY A 658 32.35 -6.28 -1.61
CA GLY A 658 31.37 -6.90 -0.70
C GLY A 658 30.45 -7.88 -1.43
N LYS A 659 29.99 -8.89 -0.68
CA LYS A 659 28.94 -9.81 -1.15
C LYS A 659 27.66 -9.03 -1.47
N VAL A 660 27.05 -9.35 -2.60
CA VAL A 660 25.84 -8.68 -3.09
C VAL A 660 24.58 -9.35 -2.54
N SER A 661 23.64 -8.54 -2.06
CA SER A 661 22.31 -8.96 -1.63
C SER A 661 21.25 -8.18 -2.39
N GLU A 662 20.18 -8.84 -2.82
CA GLU A 662 18.95 -8.15 -3.25
C GLU A 662 18.17 -7.69 -2.02
N VAL A 663 17.91 -6.39 -1.91
CA VAL A 663 17.22 -5.75 -0.76
C VAL A 663 15.84 -5.20 -1.12
N GLY A 664 15.45 -5.35 -2.38
CA GLY A 664 14.17 -4.87 -2.90
C GLY A 664 14.04 -5.16 -4.40
N ARG A 665 12.81 -5.10 -4.91
CA ARG A 665 12.53 -5.09 -6.34
C ARG A 665 11.30 -4.25 -6.64
N THR A 666 11.20 -3.69 -7.84
CA THR A 666 10.07 -2.83 -8.24
C THR A 666 9.97 -2.74 -9.76
N SER A 667 8.76 -2.53 -10.31
CA SER A 667 8.59 -2.13 -11.71
C SER A 667 8.71 -0.62 -11.95
N GLN A 668 8.67 0.18 -10.88
CA GLN A 668 8.77 1.63 -10.97
C GLN A 668 10.22 2.05 -11.14
N TRP A 669 10.47 3.24 -11.70
CA TRP A 669 11.83 3.78 -11.89
C TRP A 669 12.36 4.52 -10.65
N ALA A 670 11.71 4.28 -9.51
CA ALA A 670 12.03 4.83 -8.23
C ALA A 670 11.61 3.87 -7.11
N THR A 671 12.28 3.94 -5.97
CA THR A 671 11.95 3.11 -4.80
C THR A 671 12.47 3.72 -3.49
N LEU A 672 11.95 3.20 -2.39
CA LEU A 672 12.48 3.41 -1.05
C LEU A 672 12.94 2.06 -0.49
N VAL A 673 14.21 1.94 -0.12
CA VAL A 673 14.70 0.81 0.70
C VAL A 673 14.92 1.33 2.12
N PRO A 674 14.02 1.01 3.05
CA PRO A 674 14.10 1.52 4.40
C PRO A 674 15.11 0.74 5.25
N ASN A 675 15.74 1.46 6.18
CA ASN A 675 16.42 0.90 7.34
C ASN A 675 17.46 -0.21 7.03
N ILE A 676 18.30 0.01 6.01
CA ILE A 676 19.49 -0.81 5.74
C ILE A 676 20.38 -0.77 6.98
N GLN A 677 20.70 -1.95 7.51
CA GLN A 677 21.44 -2.12 8.77
C GLN A 677 22.95 -2.29 8.53
N PHE A 678 23.73 -1.75 9.46
CA PHE A 678 25.19 -1.84 9.50
C PHE A 678 25.65 -2.59 10.74
N THR A 679 26.67 -3.40 10.55
CA THR A 679 27.31 -4.19 11.62
C THR A 679 28.55 -3.51 12.18
N SER A 680 29.09 -2.53 11.46
CA SER A 680 30.25 -1.74 11.87
C SER A 680 30.07 -0.26 11.52
N VAL A 681 30.68 0.62 12.32
CA VAL A 681 30.79 2.06 12.02
C VAL A 681 31.63 2.34 10.77
N ASP A 682 32.46 1.37 10.37
CA ASP A 682 33.32 1.42 9.19
C ASP A 682 32.65 0.86 7.92
N ASP A 683 31.39 0.42 8.01
CA ASP A 683 30.64 -0.10 6.86
C ASP A 683 30.51 0.98 5.77
N LYS A 684 30.83 0.57 4.53
CA LYS A 684 30.84 1.40 3.32
C LYS A 684 29.73 0.93 2.39
N PRO A 685 28.50 1.45 2.52
CA PRO A 685 27.37 0.97 1.73
C PRO A 685 27.50 1.32 0.25
N PHE A 686 27.16 0.36 -0.60
CA PHE A 686 26.93 0.56 -2.02
C PHE A 686 25.50 0.15 -2.37
N ILE A 687 24.82 0.99 -3.14
CA ILE A 687 23.48 0.72 -3.68
C ILE A 687 23.60 0.47 -5.17
N GLY A 688 23.02 -0.63 -5.62
CA GLY A 688 23.00 -1.04 -7.02
C GLY A 688 21.58 -1.14 -7.56
N VAL A 689 21.40 -0.82 -8.84
CA VAL A 689 20.15 -1.11 -9.55
C VAL A 689 20.47 -1.78 -10.88
N ARG A 690 19.73 -2.84 -11.22
CA ARG A 690 19.77 -3.47 -12.56
C ARG A 690 18.37 -3.81 -13.04
N SER A 691 18.22 -3.92 -14.35
CA SER A 691 16.98 -4.36 -14.99
C SER A 691 16.98 -5.87 -15.15
N VAL A 692 15.83 -6.48 -14.85
CA VAL A 692 15.52 -7.88 -15.15
C VAL A 692 14.65 -7.92 -16.39
N SER A 693 14.97 -8.78 -17.35
CA SER A 693 14.27 -8.80 -18.61
C SER A 693 12.91 -9.47 -18.54
N THR A 694 12.07 -9.22 -19.54
CA THR A 694 10.79 -9.91 -19.76
C THR A 694 10.91 -11.42 -19.97
N ASP A 695 12.12 -11.95 -20.19
CA ASP A 695 12.40 -13.39 -20.19
C ASP A 695 12.69 -13.98 -18.79
N LEU A 696 12.77 -13.14 -17.75
CA LEU A 696 13.04 -13.46 -16.35
C LEU A 696 14.38 -14.16 -16.07
N LYS A 697 15.32 -14.17 -17.02
CA LYS A 697 16.62 -14.86 -16.89
C LYS A 697 17.79 -14.11 -17.51
N THR A 698 17.53 -12.99 -18.18
CA THR A 698 18.55 -12.06 -18.68
C THR A 698 18.48 -10.75 -17.91
N TYR A 699 19.65 -10.14 -17.70
CA TYR A 699 19.84 -8.98 -16.82
C TYR A 699 20.67 -7.90 -17.52
N SER A 700 20.42 -6.64 -17.21
CA SER A 700 21.32 -5.55 -17.58
C SER A 700 22.49 -5.44 -16.60
N LYS A 701 23.51 -4.63 -16.95
CA LYS A 701 24.60 -4.33 -16.01
C LYS A 701 24.07 -3.56 -14.81
N THR A 702 24.58 -3.89 -13.62
CA THR A 702 24.27 -3.13 -12.41
C THR A 702 24.97 -1.77 -12.41
N GLN A 703 24.20 -0.71 -12.21
CA GLN A 703 24.72 0.63 -11.88
C GLN A 703 24.93 0.73 -10.38
N TRP A 704 26.17 0.99 -9.95
CA TRP A 704 26.53 1.06 -8.54
C TRP A 704 26.88 2.49 -8.09
N ILE A 705 26.38 2.87 -6.91
CA ILE A 705 26.73 4.11 -6.22
C ILE A 705 27.28 3.78 -4.84
N ALA A 706 28.48 4.28 -4.53
CA ALA A 706 28.97 4.33 -3.16
C ALA A 706 28.19 5.41 -2.41
N VAL A 707 27.74 5.11 -1.19
CA VAL A 707 26.99 6.05 -0.35
C VAL A 707 27.87 6.46 0.84
N PRO A 708 28.59 7.60 0.77
CA PRO A 708 29.39 8.06 1.90
C PRO A 708 28.53 8.33 3.13
N ARG A 709 28.95 7.78 4.26
CA ARG A 709 28.34 8.00 5.57
C ARG A 709 28.76 9.35 6.13
N ALA A 710 27.86 10.00 6.87
CA ALA A 710 28.24 11.17 7.65
C ALA A 710 29.21 10.79 8.78
N GLN A 711 29.90 11.79 9.35
CA GLN A 711 30.81 11.52 10.47
C GLN A 711 30.03 10.90 11.64
N GLN A 712 30.55 9.79 12.19
CA GLN A 712 29.90 9.04 13.27
C GLN A 712 29.59 9.88 14.51
N SER A 713 30.39 10.91 14.79
CA SER A 713 30.16 11.86 15.89
C SER A 713 28.94 12.77 15.70
N GLN A 714 28.46 12.92 14.47
CA GLN A 714 27.30 13.75 14.11
C GLN A 714 26.02 12.93 13.95
N LEU A 715 26.13 11.60 13.90
CA LEU A 715 25.01 10.70 13.67
C LEU A 715 24.27 10.41 14.97
N PRO A 716 22.92 10.43 14.96
CA PRO A 716 22.13 9.98 16.09
C PRO A 716 22.36 8.49 16.32
N GLU A 717 22.30 8.06 17.59
CA GLU A 717 22.17 6.64 17.90
C GLU A 717 20.93 6.08 17.20
N ALA A 718 21.03 4.86 16.69
CA ALA A 718 19.79 4.17 16.35
C ALA A 718 19.03 3.88 17.63
N GLN A 719 17.74 4.14 17.58
CA GLN A 719 16.86 3.63 18.61
C GLN A 719 16.86 2.11 18.48
N GLU A 720 17.40 1.41 19.49
CA GLU A 720 17.35 -0.03 19.54
C GLU A 720 15.86 -0.43 19.68
N GLU A 721 15.23 -0.79 18.57
CA GLU A 721 13.84 -1.25 18.57
C GLU A 721 13.80 -2.67 19.14
N GLY A 722 13.93 -2.77 20.46
CA GLY A 722 13.75 -4.03 21.17
C GLY A 722 12.35 -4.57 20.94
N TYR A 723 11.34 -3.69 20.98
CA TYR A 723 9.94 -3.97 20.69
C TYR A 723 9.50 -3.13 19.48
N GLY A 724 8.57 -3.62 18.66
CA GLY A 724 8.07 -2.86 17.51
C GLY A 724 7.50 -1.49 17.89
N THR A 725 7.55 -0.52 16.98
CA THR A 725 7.09 0.85 17.24
C THR A 725 5.59 0.96 17.36
N VAL A 726 5.10 1.90 18.17
CA VAL A 726 3.69 2.28 18.22
C VAL A 726 3.56 3.81 18.19
N GLU A 727 2.76 4.33 17.28
CA GLU A 727 2.68 5.79 17.05
C GLU A 727 1.29 6.27 16.62
N LEU A 728 1.02 7.55 16.87
CA LEU A 728 -0.19 8.21 16.39
C LEU A 728 -0.20 8.29 14.86
N ASP A 729 -1.34 7.92 14.26
CA ASP A 729 -1.61 8.27 12.88
C ASP A 729 -1.88 9.78 12.76
N ASN A 730 -0.84 10.55 12.44
CA ASN A 730 -0.96 11.99 12.23
C ASN A 730 -1.84 12.38 11.03
N ALA A 731 -2.18 11.44 10.14
CA ALA A 731 -3.15 11.68 9.07
C ALA A 731 -4.61 11.57 9.54
N ALA A 732 -4.86 11.01 10.73
CA ALA A 732 -6.21 10.85 11.28
C ALA A 732 -6.82 12.20 11.66
N ALA A 733 -8.08 12.42 11.26
CA ALA A 733 -8.79 13.65 11.59
C ALA A 733 -8.94 13.82 13.11
N GLY A 734 -8.28 14.82 13.72
CA GLY A 734 -8.26 15.02 15.18
C GLY A 734 -6.97 14.54 15.86
N ALA A 735 -5.94 14.13 15.12
CA ALA A 735 -4.61 13.84 15.65
C ALA A 735 -4.02 15.00 16.49
N ASP A 736 -4.17 16.25 16.05
CA ASP A 736 -3.69 17.41 16.81
C ASP A 736 -4.43 17.62 18.13
N VAL A 737 -5.72 17.27 18.18
CA VAL A 737 -6.48 17.27 19.43
C VAL A 737 -5.95 16.16 20.33
N ALA A 738 -5.75 14.95 19.81
CA ALA A 738 -5.19 13.83 20.56
C ALA A 738 -3.84 14.18 21.20
N LYS A 739 -2.89 14.74 20.44
CA LYS A 739 -1.58 15.20 20.95
C LYS A 739 -1.67 16.23 22.06
N ARG A 740 -2.74 17.03 22.10
CA ARG A 740 -2.93 18.08 23.09
C ARG A 740 -3.58 17.57 24.38
N ILE A 741 -4.53 16.62 24.29
CA ILE A 741 -5.41 16.30 25.43
C ILE A 741 -5.60 14.81 25.73
N ARG A 742 -5.22 13.90 24.84
CA ARG A 742 -5.37 12.45 25.06
C ARG A 742 -4.07 11.89 25.63
N TYR A 743 -4.04 11.70 26.95
CA TYR A 743 -2.93 11.06 27.65
C TYR A 743 -3.38 10.42 28.96
N VAL A 744 -2.61 9.43 29.41
CA VAL A 744 -2.79 8.81 30.74
C VAL A 744 -2.28 9.77 31.80
N LYS A 745 -3.16 10.25 32.68
CA LYS A 745 -2.82 11.17 33.76
C LYS A 745 -2.22 10.44 34.94
N LYS A 746 -2.75 9.25 35.28
CA LYS A 746 -2.29 8.44 36.41
C LYS A 746 -2.30 6.96 36.06
N PHE A 747 -1.23 6.25 36.41
CA PHE A 747 -1.09 4.81 36.24
C PHE A 747 -0.37 4.20 37.45
N GLN A 748 -1.00 3.23 38.11
CA GLN A 748 -0.43 2.57 39.29
C GLN A 748 -0.57 1.05 39.19
N THR A 749 0.39 0.32 39.76
CA THR A 749 0.30 -1.14 39.90
C THR A 749 0.31 -1.57 41.37
N GLU A 750 -0.28 -2.72 41.67
CA GLU A 750 -0.13 -3.42 42.96
C GLU A 750 0.07 -4.91 42.71
N GLY A 751 0.72 -5.62 43.64
CA GLY A 751 0.94 -7.07 43.55
C GLY A 751 2.36 -7.48 43.10
N GLY A 752 3.21 -6.53 42.69
CA GLY A 752 4.64 -6.74 42.49
C GLY A 752 5.49 -6.50 43.75
N SER A 753 6.72 -7.02 43.77
CA SER A 753 7.77 -6.67 44.75
C SER A 753 8.21 -5.21 44.60
N LYS A 754 8.11 -4.66 43.39
CA LYS A 754 8.23 -3.24 43.08
C LYS A 754 7.05 -2.83 42.20
N ASN A 755 6.43 -1.69 42.49
CA ASN A 755 5.23 -1.23 41.80
C ASN A 755 5.44 0.14 41.13
N ILE A 756 4.67 0.41 40.09
CA ILE A 756 4.68 1.68 39.35
C ILE A 756 3.72 2.65 40.03
N ASP A 757 4.14 3.92 40.15
CA ASP A 757 3.27 5.06 40.50
C ASP A 757 3.60 6.24 39.57
N TYR A 758 2.98 6.23 38.40
CA TYR A 758 3.19 7.22 37.35
C TYR A 758 2.09 8.29 37.39
N THR A 759 2.52 9.56 37.34
CA THR A 759 1.63 10.71 37.18
C THR A 759 2.20 11.62 36.08
N ALA A 760 1.33 12.06 35.16
CA ALA A 760 1.68 12.99 34.09
C ALA A 760 1.18 14.41 34.41
N GLU A 761 2.04 15.40 34.21
CA GLU A 761 1.70 16.83 34.33
C GLU A 761 1.10 17.41 33.02
N GLY A 762 1.16 16.65 31.92
CA GLY A 762 0.68 17.07 30.61
C GLY A 762 0.79 15.97 29.56
N PRO A 763 0.41 16.25 28.30
CA PRO A 763 0.50 15.30 27.18
C PRO A 763 1.95 14.97 26.81
N ALA A 764 2.15 13.96 25.96
CA ALA A 764 3.48 13.46 25.55
C ALA A 764 4.37 14.52 24.87
N GLY A 765 3.77 15.54 24.24
CA GLY A 765 4.51 16.65 23.61
C GLY A 765 5.31 16.26 22.35
N ASN A 766 4.98 15.14 21.71
CA ASN A 766 5.65 14.64 20.51
C ASN A 766 4.65 14.18 19.43
N GLU A 767 5.14 14.01 18.20
CA GLU A 767 4.30 13.63 17.06
C GLU A 767 3.74 12.20 17.15
N THR A 768 4.40 11.31 17.89
CA THR A 768 3.98 9.92 18.05
C THR A 768 2.85 9.75 19.08
N ASN A 769 2.54 10.79 19.87
CA ASN A 769 1.72 10.74 21.09
C ASN A 769 2.00 9.51 21.97
N TYR A 770 3.29 9.19 22.10
CA TYR A 770 3.83 8.03 22.80
C TYR A 770 4.74 8.49 23.94
N VAL A 771 4.70 7.80 25.07
CA VAL A 771 5.56 8.06 26.22
C VAL A 771 6.39 6.81 26.54
N ASP A 772 7.71 6.96 26.55
CA ASP A 772 8.61 5.98 27.15
C ASP A 772 8.74 6.27 28.66
N ALA A 773 7.98 5.54 29.49
CA ALA A 773 8.02 5.64 30.94
C ALA A 773 8.81 4.49 31.57
N THR A 774 9.80 3.95 30.87
CA THR A 774 10.52 2.73 31.27
C THR A 774 11.56 2.95 32.37
N SER A 775 11.73 4.20 32.81
CA SER A 775 12.36 4.55 34.08
C SER A 775 11.52 4.11 35.29
N GLN A 776 10.20 3.93 35.11
CA GLN A 776 9.31 3.29 36.07
C GLN A 776 9.32 1.77 35.86
N GLU A 777 9.24 1.01 36.95
CA GLU A 777 9.42 -0.44 36.92
C GLU A 777 8.41 -1.18 37.78
N LEU A 778 7.76 -2.18 37.19
CA LEU A 778 7.07 -3.25 37.89
C LEU A 778 8.02 -4.44 38.02
N GLU A 779 8.32 -4.88 39.23
CA GLU A 779 8.99 -6.16 39.47
C GLU A 779 7.97 -7.14 40.03
N VAL A 780 7.78 -8.28 39.37
CA VAL A 780 6.65 -9.18 39.66
C VAL A 780 7.05 -10.63 39.48
N ALA A 781 6.56 -11.50 40.37
CA ALA A 781 6.84 -12.93 40.32
C ALA A 781 5.92 -13.67 39.33
N GLN A 782 6.40 -14.78 38.77
CA GLN A 782 5.57 -15.80 38.12
C GLN A 782 4.37 -16.15 39.01
N GLY A 783 3.18 -16.28 38.41
CA GLY A 783 1.95 -16.61 39.13
C GLY A 783 1.32 -15.48 39.95
N ALA A 784 1.98 -14.31 40.08
CA ALA A 784 1.44 -13.20 40.87
C ALA A 784 0.22 -12.53 40.22
N THR A 785 -0.72 -12.09 41.05
CA THR A 785 -1.86 -11.27 40.60
C THR A 785 -1.47 -9.80 40.65
N VAL A 786 -1.56 -9.12 39.51
CA VAL A 786 -1.27 -7.69 39.38
C VAL A 786 -2.57 -6.92 39.25
N LYS A 787 -2.73 -5.88 40.07
CA LYS A 787 -3.76 -4.86 39.90
C LYS A 787 -3.20 -3.68 39.13
N VAL A 788 -3.96 -3.19 38.16
CA VAL A 788 -3.63 -2.01 37.37
C VAL A 788 -4.69 -0.95 37.60
N LYS A 789 -4.27 0.25 37.99
CA LYS A 789 -5.13 1.40 38.25
C LYS A 789 -4.81 2.52 37.27
N ILE A 790 -5.81 2.99 36.53
CA ILE A 790 -5.58 3.96 35.44
C ILE A 790 -6.65 5.06 35.38
N GLN A 791 -6.19 6.27 35.12
CA GLN A 791 -7.02 7.46 34.90
C GLN A 791 -6.44 8.28 33.74
N GLY A 792 -7.26 8.60 32.75
CA GLY A 792 -6.94 9.56 31.70
C GLY A 792 -7.14 11.01 32.15
N TYR A 793 -6.55 11.96 31.43
CA TYR A 793 -6.82 13.38 31.67
C TYR A 793 -8.25 13.75 31.26
N GLU A 794 -8.97 14.45 32.14
CA GLU A 794 -10.30 15.00 31.86
C GLU A 794 -10.16 16.38 31.21
N ALA A 795 -10.36 16.44 29.90
CA ALA A 795 -10.39 17.68 29.15
C ALA A 795 -11.73 18.40 29.31
N THR A 796 -11.69 19.73 29.23
CA THR A 796 -12.84 20.61 29.32
C THR A 796 -12.87 21.60 28.17
N GLN A 797 -14.07 21.98 27.73
CA GLN A 797 -14.24 22.98 26.68
C GLN A 797 -13.58 24.33 27.00
N ILE A 798 -13.52 24.73 28.28
CA ILE A 798 -12.97 26.03 28.70
C ILE A 798 -11.44 26.02 28.63
N LYS A 799 -10.80 25.01 29.21
CA LYS A 799 -9.34 24.95 29.32
C LYS A 799 -8.69 24.45 28.04
N ASP A 800 -9.30 23.44 27.41
CA ASP A 800 -8.65 22.65 26.36
C ASP A 800 -9.30 22.82 24.97
N GLN A 801 -10.39 23.59 24.90
CA GLN A 801 -11.21 23.86 23.70
C GLN A 801 -11.80 22.60 23.06
N SER A 802 -11.86 21.50 23.82
CA SER A 802 -12.38 20.21 23.38
C SER A 802 -12.71 19.34 24.60
N ASN A 803 -13.63 18.40 24.45
CA ASN A 803 -13.88 17.32 25.42
C ASN A 803 -13.40 15.96 24.88
N ASP A 804 -12.69 15.95 23.75
CA ASP A 804 -12.31 14.76 22.98
C ASP A 804 -11.08 14.03 23.56
N ASP A 805 -11.14 13.68 24.84
CA ASP A 805 -10.07 13.02 25.60
C ASP A 805 -10.17 11.47 25.57
N LEU A 806 -9.45 10.78 26.46
CA LEU A 806 -9.44 9.32 26.53
C LEU A 806 -10.82 8.70 26.83
N ARG A 807 -11.83 9.48 27.24
CA ARG A 807 -13.20 8.98 27.35
C ARG A 807 -13.73 8.44 26.02
N TYR A 808 -13.27 8.95 24.89
CA TYR A 808 -13.67 8.50 23.55
C TYR A 808 -12.69 7.49 22.93
N CYS A 809 -11.76 6.96 23.73
CA CYS A 809 -10.87 5.89 23.33
C CYS A 809 -11.31 4.55 23.92
N MET A 810 -10.98 3.48 23.20
CA MET A 810 -10.76 2.15 23.79
C MET A 810 -9.26 1.95 23.98
N GLY A 811 -8.85 1.07 24.87
CA GLY A 811 -7.45 0.78 25.10
C GLY A 811 -7.19 -0.69 25.42
N LYS A 812 -5.92 -1.09 25.31
CA LYS A 812 -5.43 -2.41 25.70
C LYS A 812 -4.07 -2.29 26.36
N ALA A 813 -3.75 -3.23 27.23
CA ALA A 813 -2.41 -3.40 27.79
C ALA A 813 -1.84 -4.76 27.41
N TRP A 814 -0.57 -4.80 27.02
CA TRP A 814 0.16 -6.02 26.67
C TRP A 814 1.41 -6.18 27.52
N MET A 815 1.75 -7.42 27.87
CA MET A 815 2.95 -7.76 28.60
C MET A 815 3.64 -8.97 27.97
N ASP A 816 4.90 -8.80 27.54
CA ASP A 816 5.69 -9.87 26.93
C ASP A 816 6.06 -10.92 27.99
N PHE A 817 5.44 -12.10 27.90
CA PHE A 817 5.62 -13.19 28.85
C PHE A 817 6.60 -14.24 28.34
N ASN A 818 6.93 -14.28 27.04
CA ASN A 818 7.85 -15.26 26.46
C ASN A 818 9.26 -14.70 26.21
N GLY A 819 9.44 -13.39 26.43
CA GLY A 819 10.65 -12.61 26.26
C GLY A 819 11.25 -12.69 24.85
N ASP A 820 10.40 -12.72 23.83
CA ASP A 820 10.78 -12.62 22.41
C ASP A 820 10.79 -11.17 21.90
N LYS A 821 10.41 -10.22 22.78
CA LYS A 821 10.29 -8.79 22.53
C LYS A 821 9.23 -8.42 21.47
N GLN A 822 8.27 -9.31 21.26
CA GLN A 822 7.03 -9.04 20.57
C GLN A 822 5.88 -9.05 21.59
N PHE A 823 4.70 -8.66 21.14
CA PHE A 823 3.49 -8.78 21.96
C PHE A 823 2.52 -9.67 21.22
N ASN A 824 2.31 -10.88 21.72
CA ASN A 824 1.21 -11.71 21.25
C ASN A 824 -0.10 -10.98 21.57
N PRO A 825 -0.88 -10.66 20.54
CA PRO A 825 -2.02 -9.78 20.74
C PRO A 825 -3.28 -10.46 21.28
N GLU A 826 -3.30 -11.78 21.40
CA GLU A 826 -4.40 -12.55 21.98
C GLU A 826 -4.59 -12.21 23.45
N ASN A 827 -5.85 -12.25 23.92
CA ASN A 827 -6.15 -12.03 25.32
C ASN A 827 -5.60 -13.18 26.17
N LEU A 828 -4.83 -12.87 27.21
CA LEU A 828 -4.29 -13.87 28.13
C LEU A 828 -5.41 -14.71 28.78
N SER A 829 -6.58 -14.13 29.01
CA SER A 829 -7.74 -14.85 29.55
C SER A 829 -8.37 -15.85 28.59
N GLU A 830 -8.20 -15.66 27.28
CA GLU A 830 -8.77 -16.51 26.23
C GLU A 830 -7.74 -17.54 25.74
N ASN A 831 -6.47 -17.15 25.67
CA ASN A 831 -5.35 -18.02 25.34
C ASN A 831 -4.25 -17.90 26.43
N PRO A 832 -4.36 -18.65 27.55
CA PRO A 832 -3.38 -18.57 28.64
C PRO A 832 -1.95 -18.99 28.28
N ASN A 833 -1.80 -19.77 27.21
CA ASN A 833 -0.51 -20.34 26.82
C ASN A 833 0.32 -19.34 25.98
N GLU A 834 -0.33 -18.56 25.12
CA GLU A 834 0.37 -17.65 24.21
C GLU A 834 -0.06 -16.19 24.33
N GLY A 835 -1.24 -15.88 24.86
CA GLY A 835 -1.79 -14.53 24.89
C GLY A 835 -1.04 -13.58 25.82
N GLU A 836 -0.83 -12.35 25.38
CA GLU A 836 -0.09 -11.31 26.11
C GLU A 836 -0.90 -10.03 26.31
N CYS A 837 -2.11 -9.93 25.75
CA CYS A 837 -3.06 -8.86 26.08
C CYS A 837 -3.70 -9.13 27.45
N VAL A 838 -3.37 -8.30 28.44
CA VAL A 838 -3.71 -8.51 29.84
C VAL A 838 -4.92 -7.71 30.31
N VAL A 839 -5.22 -6.56 29.69
CA VAL A 839 -6.31 -5.66 30.10
C VAL A 839 -6.95 -4.99 28.89
N PHE A 840 -8.27 -4.78 28.94
CA PHE A 840 -9.02 -3.92 28.01
C PHE A 840 -9.64 -2.72 28.75
N PHE A 841 -9.49 -1.53 28.17
CA PHE A 841 -10.00 -0.26 28.69
C PHE A 841 -11.10 0.29 27.75
N GLY A 842 -12.15 0.90 28.32
CA GLY A 842 -13.18 1.58 27.53
C GLY A 842 -14.19 0.63 26.86
N GLN A 843 -14.83 1.10 25.78
CA GLN A 843 -15.82 0.33 25.01
C GLN A 843 -15.74 0.67 23.51
N VAL A 844 -15.97 -0.32 22.65
CA VAL A 844 -16.03 -0.14 21.20
C VAL A 844 -17.28 0.69 20.83
N ARG A 845 -17.12 1.65 19.91
CA ARG A 845 -18.16 2.58 19.41
C ARG A 845 -18.86 3.43 20.48
N LYS A 846 -18.22 3.67 21.63
CA LYS A 846 -18.87 4.35 22.75
C LYS A 846 -17.89 5.08 23.65
N GLY A 847 -18.26 6.31 24.03
CA GLY A 847 -17.54 7.07 25.05
C GLY A 847 -17.82 6.55 26.47
N VAL A 848 -16.78 6.51 27.32
CA VAL A 848 -16.81 6.03 28.71
C VAL A 848 -16.25 7.12 29.64
N PRO A 849 -17.10 7.99 30.22
CA PRO A 849 -16.66 9.09 31.09
C PRO A 849 -15.80 8.67 32.29
N ALA A 850 -16.08 7.49 32.85
CA ALA A 850 -15.33 6.93 33.97
C ALA A 850 -13.82 6.84 33.69
N GLN A 851 -13.39 6.69 32.43
CA GLN A 851 -11.96 6.62 32.07
C GLN A 851 -11.16 7.85 32.49
N VAL A 852 -11.80 9.02 32.60
CA VAL A 852 -11.11 10.29 32.93
C VAL A 852 -11.55 10.85 34.29
N GLN A 853 -12.75 10.51 34.75
CA GLN A 853 -13.32 11.04 35.99
C GLN A 853 -12.87 10.31 37.27
N GLN A 854 -12.37 9.09 37.15
CA GLN A 854 -11.95 8.29 38.29
C GLN A 854 -10.77 7.38 37.95
N LEU A 855 -10.12 6.86 39.00
CA LEU A 855 -9.07 5.86 38.89
C LEU A 855 -9.72 4.46 38.79
N ASN A 856 -9.66 3.86 37.60
CA ASN A 856 -10.31 2.58 37.31
C ASN A 856 -9.35 1.42 37.59
N GLU A 857 -9.82 0.37 38.26
CA GLU A 857 -9.03 -0.82 38.63
C GLU A 857 -9.32 -2.00 37.70
N TYR A 858 -8.26 -2.67 37.29
CA TYR A 858 -8.25 -3.89 36.48
C TYR A 858 -7.30 -4.90 37.11
N THR A 859 -7.41 -6.17 36.76
CA THR A 859 -6.56 -7.23 37.34
C THR A 859 -6.22 -8.27 36.29
N PHE A 860 -4.98 -8.76 36.32
CA PHE A 860 -4.54 -9.93 35.56
C PHE A 860 -3.59 -10.79 36.40
N LYS A 861 -3.42 -12.05 36.02
CA LYS A 861 -2.46 -12.97 36.66
C LYS A 861 -1.27 -13.16 35.73
N VAL A 862 -0.05 -12.94 36.23
CA VAL A 862 1.17 -13.30 35.50
C VAL A 862 1.20 -14.82 35.35
N PRO A 863 1.43 -15.37 34.15
CA PRO A 863 1.50 -16.81 33.97
C PRO A 863 2.57 -17.45 34.86
N GLU A 864 2.29 -18.67 35.33
CA GLU A 864 3.24 -19.44 36.17
C GLU A 864 4.52 -19.76 35.40
N ASP A 865 4.46 -19.83 34.08
CA ASP A 865 5.54 -20.15 33.16
C ASP A 865 6.09 -18.90 32.44
N ALA A 866 5.75 -17.68 32.86
CA ALA A 866 6.29 -16.47 32.22
C ALA A 866 7.83 -16.44 32.32
N LYS A 867 8.54 -16.07 31.25
CA LYS A 867 10.01 -16.09 31.20
C LYS A 867 10.61 -15.10 32.19
N PRO A 868 11.42 -15.56 33.17
CA PRO A 868 12.13 -14.65 34.06
C PRO A 868 13.11 -13.74 33.30
N GLY A 869 13.18 -12.47 33.70
CA GLY A 869 14.02 -11.47 33.06
C GLY A 869 13.30 -10.16 32.74
N GLN A 870 13.92 -9.34 31.90
CA GLN A 870 13.35 -8.06 31.47
C GLN A 870 12.20 -8.30 30.48
N SER A 871 11.11 -7.56 30.70
CA SER A 871 9.89 -7.54 29.89
C SER A 871 9.38 -6.09 29.77
N ARG A 872 8.28 -5.89 29.05
CA ARG A 872 7.63 -4.60 28.82
C ARG A 872 6.14 -4.70 29.09
N LEU A 873 5.58 -3.68 29.75
CA LEU A 873 4.13 -3.45 29.82
C LEU A 873 3.80 -2.25 28.93
N ARG A 874 3.07 -2.50 27.83
CA ARG A 874 2.67 -1.47 26.87
C ARG A 874 1.18 -1.22 26.96
N LEU A 875 0.78 0.05 27.05
CA LEU A 875 -0.60 0.47 26.91
C LEU A 875 -0.78 1.23 25.61
N VAL A 876 -1.82 0.89 24.86
CA VAL A 876 -2.22 1.61 23.65
C VAL A 876 -3.70 1.96 23.76
N PHE A 877 -4.03 3.20 23.45
CA PHE A 877 -5.38 3.71 23.30
C PHE A 877 -5.61 4.06 21.84
N CYS A 878 -6.80 3.78 21.32
CA CYS A 878 -7.24 4.14 20.00
C CYS A 878 -8.66 4.70 20.07
N ASP A 879 -9.04 5.56 19.13
CA ASP A 879 -10.39 6.07 19.00
C ASP A 879 -11.42 4.93 18.99
N ALA A 880 -12.50 5.07 19.76
CA ALA A 880 -13.48 4.02 19.95
C ALA A 880 -14.20 3.60 18.64
N TRP A 881 -14.09 4.39 17.57
CA TRP A 881 -14.65 4.07 16.25
C TRP A 881 -13.63 3.48 15.26
N PHE A 882 -12.40 3.23 15.68
CA PHE A 882 -11.33 2.70 14.83
C PHE A 882 -10.64 1.52 15.52
N GLN A 883 -11.40 0.45 15.81
CA GLN A 883 -10.89 -0.73 16.51
C GLN A 883 -9.65 -1.34 15.84
N GLY A 884 -9.54 -1.27 14.51
CA GLY A 884 -8.39 -1.77 13.76
C GLY A 884 -7.06 -1.12 14.12
N GLY A 885 -7.07 0.09 14.69
CA GLY A 885 -5.86 0.78 15.17
C GLY A 885 -5.39 0.35 16.57
N LEU A 886 -6.17 -0.46 17.30
CA LEU A 886 -5.83 -0.89 18.66
C LEU A 886 -4.95 -2.16 18.66
N THR A 887 -3.68 -1.96 18.35
CA THR A 887 -2.65 -3.01 18.23
C THR A 887 -1.43 -2.65 19.07
N PRO A 888 -0.61 -3.62 19.52
CA PRO A 888 0.57 -3.33 20.35
C PRO A 888 1.70 -2.66 19.56
N THR A 889 1.66 -2.71 18.22
CA THR A 889 2.64 -2.12 17.31
C THR A 889 1.93 -1.54 16.08
N GLY A 890 2.52 -0.53 15.43
CA GLY A 890 1.94 0.16 14.29
C GLY A 890 1.25 1.47 14.67
N LYS A 891 0.34 1.94 13.80
CA LYS A 891 -0.33 3.23 13.96
C LYS A 891 -1.69 3.09 14.65
N PHE A 892 -2.00 4.00 15.55
CA PHE A 892 -3.33 4.12 16.19
C PHE A 892 -4.02 5.44 15.83
N ASN A 893 -5.36 5.42 15.70
CA ASN A 893 -6.14 6.60 15.35
C ASN A 893 -6.46 7.44 16.59
N LYS A 894 -6.05 8.72 16.58
CA LYS A 894 -6.33 9.72 17.63
C LYS A 894 -6.04 9.22 19.05
N GLY A 895 -5.11 8.32 19.24
CA GLY A 895 -4.93 7.60 20.50
C GLY A 895 -3.85 8.18 21.39
N PHE A 896 -3.32 7.35 22.28
CA PHE A 896 -2.16 7.59 23.13
C PHE A 896 -1.48 6.25 23.42
N ALA A 897 -0.15 6.22 23.55
CA ALA A 897 0.55 5.01 23.96
C ALA A 897 1.60 5.30 25.04
N ILE A 898 1.86 4.32 25.91
CA ILE A 898 2.86 4.42 26.97
C ILE A 898 3.47 3.06 27.31
N ASP A 899 4.78 3.05 27.52
CA ASP A 899 5.57 1.86 27.87
C ASP A 899 6.14 1.95 29.29
N PHE A 900 6.09 0.85 30.02
CA PHE A 900 6.70 0.69 31.34
C PHE A 900 7.65 -0.50 31.36
N LYS A 901 8.73 -0.42 32.13
CA LYS A 901 9.65 -1.55 32.32
C LYS A 901 8.99 -2.59 33.24
N VAL A 902 9.18 -3.86 32.90
CA VAL A 902 8.82 -4.97 33.79
C VAL A 902 10.02 -5.88 34.00
N THR A 903 10.17 -6.40 35.21
CA THR A 903 11.12 -7.46 35.53
C THR A 903 10.33 -8.63 36.11
N ILE A 904 10.29 -9.74 35.37
CA ILE A 904 9.62 -10.98 35.82
C ILE A 904 10.62 -11.81 36.61
N THR A 905 10.24 -12.21 37.83
CA THR A 905 11.06 -13.05 38.72
C THR A 905 10.41 -14.41 38.93
N GLY A 906 11.21 -15.43 39.28
CA GLY A 906 10.73 -16.78 39.52
C GLY A 906 11.69 -17.84 39.00
N SER A 907 11.37 -19.10 39.30
CA SER A 907 12.20 -20.26 38.94
C SER A 907 11.41 -21.36 38.22
N ASN A 908 10.13 -21.15 37.92
CA ASN A 908 9.36 -22.09 37.12
C ASN A 908 9.88 -22.12 35.68
N ALA A 909 9.66 -23.24 34.99
CA ALA A 909 10.05 -23.40 33.60
C ALA A 909 9.43 -22.29 32.73
N ALA A 910 10.27 -21.60 31.98
CA ALA A 910 9.84 -20.50 31.11
C ALA A 910 9.15 -21.04 29.85
N ARG A 911 8.05 -20.38 29.44
CA ARG A 911 7.43 -20.55 28.12
C ARG A 911 8.43 -20.15 27.03
N GLY A 912 8.43 -20.89 25.94
CA GLY A 912 9.30 -20.64 24.80
C GLY A 912 8.75 -19.56 23.86
N ALA A 913 9.65 -18.84 23.19
CA ALA A 913 9.28 -18.05 22.02
C ALA A 913 8.79 -18.97 20.90
N LYS A 914 7.96 -18.46 19.99
CA LYS A 914 7.60 -19.22 18.77
C LYS A 914 8.88 -19.59 18.03
N ALA A 915 8.97 -20.86 17.60
CA ALA A 915 10.10 -21.33 16.83
C ALA A 915 10.20 -20.52 15.54
N ASP A 916 11.35 -19.87 15.32
CA ASP A 916 11.58 -19.12 14.10
C ASP A 916 11.88 -20.10 12.95
N THR A 917 10.88 -20.29 12.09
CA THR A 917 10.91 -21.23 10.98
C THR A 917 11.57 -20.68 9.73
N HIS A 918 12.03 -19.43 9.71
CA HIS A 918 12.68 -18.83 8.55
C HIS A 918 14.03 -19.46 8.25
N ASP A 919 14.40 -19.51 6.97
CA ASP A 919 15.72 -19.98 6.58
C ASP A 919 16.80 -19.06 7.19
N LYS A 920 17.86 -19.69 7.72
CA LYS A 920 18.94 -18.98 8.44
C LYS A 920 20.19 -18.81 7.59
N GLY A 921 21.05 -17.90 8.03
CA GLY A 921 22.35 -17.64 7.43
C GLY A 921 22.33 -16.54 6.37
N VAL A 922 23.40 -16.48 5.58
CA VAL A 922 23.59 -15.43 4.56
C VAL A 922 22.83 -15.80 3.29
N ALA A 923 22.08 -14.85 2.74
CA ALA A 923 21.39 -14.99 1.46
C ALA A 923 22.36 -15.33 0.32
N ASP A 924 21.85 -16.01 -0.70
CA ASP A 924 22.62 -16.25 -1.92
C ASP A 924 22.80 -14.94 -2.69
N GLU A 925 23.87 -14.83 -3.49
CA GLU A 925 24.01 -13.67 -4.37
C GLU A 925 22.99 -13.75 -5.51
N PRO A 926 22.47 -12.61 -6.00
CA PRO A 926 21.60 -12.57 -7.16
C PRO A 926 22.14 -13.31 -8.38
N GLU A 927 21.25 -13.90 -9.17
CA GLU A 927 21.64 -14.70 -10.34
C GLU A 927 22.35 -13.85 -11.41
N LEU A 928 23.32 -14.47 -12.11
CA LEU A 928 24.00 -13.92 -13.29
C LEU A 928 24.50 -12.47 -13.11
N LEU A 929 25.20 -12.20 -12.02
CA LEU A 929 25.88 -10.92 -11.75
C LEU A 929 27.08 -10.61 -12.69
N GLU A 930 27.24 -11.32 -13.83
CA GLU A 930 28.45 -11.31 -14.67
C GLU A 930 29.12 -9.92 -14.78
N GLY A 931 30.33 -9.84 -14.22
CA GLY A 931 31.13 -8.62 -14.11
C GLY A 931 31.25 -8.13 -12.67
N GLY A 932 32.03 -8.84 -11.85
CA GLY A 932 32.59 -8.29 -10.61
C GLY A 932 32.97 -6.82 -10.83
N SER A 933 32.42 -5.95 -9.99
CA SER A 933 32.20 -4.52 -10.25
C SER A 933 33.30 -3.80 -11.04
N THR A 934 32.95 -3.16 -12.16
CA THR A 934 33.86 -2.19 -12.80
C THR A 934 33.22 -0.90 -13.32
N ASN A 935 31.89 -0.75 -13.35
CA ASN A 935 31.26 0.57 -13.45
C ASN A 935 30.78 1.03 -12.08
N ILE A 936 31.71 1.10 -11.13
CA ILE A 936 31.46 1.89 -9.94
C ILE A 936 31.77 3.32 -10.34
N ILE A 937 30.87 4.25 -10.04
CA ILE A 937 31.24 5.67 -9.91
C ILE A 937 32.17 5.75 -8.68
N SER A 938 33.42 5.28 -8.83
CA SER A 938 34.41 5.02 -7.78
C SER A 938 35.61 5.95 -7.86
N ALA A 939 35.66 6.86 -8.84
CA ALA A 939 36.76 7.80 -8.94
C ALA A 939 36.67 8.82 -7.79
N ASN A 940 37.25 8.48 -6.63
CA ASN A 940 37.45 9.34 -5.46
C ASN A 940 36.16 9.89 -4.83
N VAL A 941 35.25 9.02 -4.38
CA VAL A 941 34.10 9.50 -3.60
C VAL A 941 34.63 10.06 -2.27
N GLY A 942 34.67 11.38 -2.15
CA GLY A 942 35.05 12.11 -0.94
C GLY A 942 34.10 11.83 0.23
N GLY A 943 34.17 12.66 1.28
CA GLY A 943 33.24 12.54 2.41
C GLY A 943 31.78 12.77 2.01
N ALA A 944 30.86 12.51 2.94
CA ALA A 944 29.46 12.90 2.78
C ALA A 944 29.35 14.42 2.51
N SER A 945 28.41 14.80 1.64
CA SER A 945 28.06 16.20 1.43
C SER A 945 27.56 16.82 2.73
N GLN A 946 28.17 17.93 3.13
CA GLN A 946 27.80 18.65 4.34
C GLN A 946 27.90 20.16 4.14
N LEU A 947 27.20 20.89 5.01
CA LEU A 947 27.35 22.33 5.15
C LEU A 947 27.49 22.73 6.61
N THR A 948 28.06 23.90 6.83
CA THR A 948 28.07 24.57 8.14
C THR A 948 27.75 26.05 7.98
N VAL A 949 27.14 26.66 9.00
CA VAL A 949 26.88 28.10 9.02
C VAL A 949 27.85 28.77 9.99
N VAL A 950 28.86 29.46 9.48
CA VAL A 950 29.94 30.08 10.26
C VAL A 950 30.25 31.47 9.72
N GLY A 951 30.38 32.46 10.61
CA GLY A 951 30.81 33.82 10.24
C GLY A 951 29.88 34.52 9.23
N GLY A 952 28.57 34.27 9.29
CA GLY A 952 27.60 34.84 8.33
C GLY A 952 27.67 34.21 6.93
N LYS A 953 28.27 33.03 6.80
CA LYS A 953 28.36 32.27 5.55
C LYS A 953 27.86 30.86 5.74
N VAL A 954 27.23 30.33 4.69
CA VAL A 954 26.99 28.89 4.53
C VAL A 954 28.19 28.34 3.77
N VAL A 955 28.97 27.45 4.38
CA VAL A 955 30.17 26.83 3.82
C VAL A 955 29.87 25.37 3.46
N PHE A 956 30.30 24.94 2.29
CA PHE A 956 30.02 23.60 1.75
C PHE A 956 31.29 22.75 1.68
N GLU A 957 31.14 21.45 1.95
CA GLU A 957 32.19 20.45 1.80
C GLU A 957 31.65 19.21 1.10
N ASN A 958 32.43 18.68 0.14
CA ASN A 958 32.03 17.55 -0.70
C ASN A 958 30.69 17.80 -1.43
N VAL A 959 30.54 18.94 -2.11
CA VAL A 959 29.31 19.32 -2.81
C VAL A 959 29.61 19.76 -4.23
N GLU A 960 29.02 19.06 -5.21
CA GLU A 960 29.11 19.39 -6.63
C GLU A 960 27.93 20.25 -7.08
N ARG A 961 26.76 20.04 -6.47
CA ARG A 961 25.56 20.86 -6.69
C ARG A 961 24.81 21.08 -5.39
N ALA A 962 24.25 22.27 -5.21
CA ALA A 962 23.34 22.53 -4.11
C ALA A 962 22.13 23.33 -4.58
N TRP A 963 20.98 23.04 -3.97
CA TRP A 963 19.75 23.78 -4.16
C TRP A 963 19.24 24.21 -2.79
N VAL A 964 19.01 25.50 -2.64
CA VAL A 964 18.41 26.09 -1.45
C VAL A 964 16.93 26.29 -1.74
N PHE A 965 16.11 25.77 -0.85
CA PHE A 965 14.65 25.86 -0.89
C PHE A 965 14.16 26.66 0.32
N SER A 966 13.21 27.54 0.13
CA SER A 966 12.41 28.09 1.22
C SER A 966 11.51 26.99 1.82
N THR A 967 10.90 27.26 2.98
CA THR A 967 10.02 26.30 3.66
C THR A 967 8.80 25.90 2.84
N ASP A 968 8.35 26.73 1.91
CA ASP A 968 7.27 26.44 0.96
C ASP A 968 7.75 25.63 -0.26
N GLY A 969 9.00 25.19 -0.27
CA GLY A 969 9.58 24.35 -1.31
C GLY A 969 10.10 25.13 -2.54
N GLN A 970 9.93 26.45 -2.62
CA GLN A 970 10.46 27.20 -3.78
C GLN A 970 11.98 27.18 -3.81
N THR A 971 12.56 26.93 -4.98
CA THR A 971 14.02 27.00 -5.17
C THR A 971 14.44 28.45 -5.19
N VAL A 972 15.05 28.93 -4.11
CA VAL A 972 15.54 30.31 -3.99
C VAL A 972 16.97 30.46 -4.50
N LYS A 973 17.73 29.35 -4.59
CA LYS A 973 19.10 29.35 -5.10
C LYS A 973 19.51 28.00 -5.67
N SER A 974 20.24 28.01 -6.77
CA SER A 974 20.95 26.84 -7.30
C SER A 974 22.43 27.17 -7.47
N LEU A 975 23.29 26.23 -7.09
CA LEU A 975 24.73 26.41 -7.01
C LEU A 975 25.44 25.23 -7.68
N VAL A 976 26.49 25.53 -8.43
CA VAL A 976 27.38 24.54 -9.07
C VAL A 976 28.77 24.67 -8.45
N ASN A 977 29.31 23.56 -7.97
CA ASN A 977 30.57 23.44 -7.21
C ASN A 977 30.74 24.52 -6.12
N PRO A 978 29.74 24.70 -5.23
CA PRO A 978 29.80 25.77 -4.23
C PRO A 978 30.90 25.53 -3.19
N LYS A 979 31.61 26.59 -2.82
CA LYS A 979 32.46 26.63 -1.61
C LYS A 979 31.74 27.30 -0.45
N SER A 980 31.07 28.42 -0.71
CA SER A 980 30.25 29.12 0.27
C SER A 980 29.31 30.14 -0.37
N PHE A 981 28.27 30.59 0.33
CA PHE A 981 27.55 31.84 0.04
C PHE A 981 27.27 32.63 1.33
N ASN A 982 27.05 33.95 1.24
CA ASN A 982 26.78 34.79 2.40
C ASN A 982 25.31 34.70 2.81
N THR A 983 25.03 34.62 4.12
CA THR A 983 23.65 34.47 4.61
C THR A 983 22.77 35.68 4.31
N ASN A 984 23.36 36.87 4.12
CA ASN A 984 22.64 38.09 3.73
C ASN A 984 22.13 38.09 2.28
N GLU A 985 22.51 37.08 1.47
CA GLU A 985 21.97 36.88 0.13
C GLU A 985 20.55 36.28 0.15
N LEU A 986 20.06 35.86 1.32
CA LEU A 986 18.73 35.32 1.53
C LEU A 986 18.02 36.11 2.65
N PRO A 987 16.69 36.33 2.55
CA PRO A 987 15.92 36.88 3.67
C PRO A 987 16.06 36.05 4.95
N ALA A 988 15.91 36.68 6.12
CA ALA A 988 15.83 35.96 7.38
C ALA A 988 14.71 34.92 7.34
N GLY A 989 15.02 33.67 7.71
CA GLY A 989 14.10 32.56 7.52
C GLY A 989 14.75 31.19 7.65
N VAL A 990 13.93 30.16 7.45
CA VAL A 990 14.35 28.76 7.44
C VAL A 990 14.45 28.28 6.01
N TYR A 991 15.52 27.53 5.70
CA TYR A 991 15.75 26.98 4.38
C TYR A 991 16.15 25.51 4.45
N LEU A 992 15.79 24.75 3.43
CA LEU A 992 16.28 23.40 3.19
C LEU A 992 17.35 23.46 2.10
N VAL A 993 18.49 22.82 2.32
CA VAL A 993 19.58 22.76 1.35
C VAL A 993 19.76 21.31 0.93
N LYS A 994 19.35 20.98 -0.31
CA LYS A 994 19.69 19.70 -0.93
C LYS A 994 21.07 19.81 -1.55
N MET A 995 21.97 18.91 -1.21
CA MET A 995 23.35 18.87 -1.69
C MET A 995 23.58 17.54 -2.39
N GLN A 996 24.15 17.58 -3.58
CA GLN A 996 24.53 16.42 -4.37
C GLN A 996 26.04 16.34 -4.53
N ASN A 997 26.56 15.12 -4.42
CA ASN A 997 27.94 14.76 -4.75
C ASN A 997 27.97 13.31 -5.23
N ASN A 998 28.56 13.04 -6.40
CA ASN A 998 28.61 11.69 -6.98
C ASN A 998 27.25 10.98 -7.02
N ASN A 999 26.19 11.72 -7.38
CA ASN A 999 24.79 11.26 -7.42
C ASN A 999 24.21 10.78 -6.07
N VAL A 1000 24.87 11.10 -4.96
CA VAL A 1000 24.30 10.97 -3.61
C VAL A 1000 23.79 12.32 -3.15
N ILE A 1001 22.53 12.36 -2.70
CA ILE A 1001 21.86 13.58 -2.24
C ILE A 1001 21.63 13.53 -0.73
N ARG A 1002 21.94 14.64 -0.05
CA ARG A 1002 21.64 14.88 1.36
C ARG A 1002 20.92 16.21 1.52
N THR A 1003 19.96 16.26 2.45
CA THR A 1003 19.22 17.49 2.75
C THR A 1003 19.52 17.93 4.18
N GLN A 1004 19.97 19.18 4.35
CA GLN A 1004 20.16 19.81 5.65
C GLN A 1004 19.30 21.06 5.80
N LYS A 1005 18.78 21.31 7.01
CA LYS A 1005 18.01 22.53 7.33
C LYS A 1005 18.95 23.58 7.88
N ILE A 1006 18.82 24.83 7.40
CA ILE A 1006 19.55 25.99 7.93
C ILE A 1006 18.56 27.07 8.37
N THR A 1007 18.97 27.87 9.36
CA THR A 1007 18.24 29.05 9.81
C THR A 1007 19.13 30.26 9.62
N ILE A 1008 18.63 31.24 8.88
CA ILE A 1008 19.27 32.54 8.66
C ILE A 1008 18.55 33.56 9.55
N LYS A 1009 19.33 34.24 10.38
CA LYS A 1009 18.85 35.25 11.34
C LYS A 1009 18.87 36.64 10.75
#